data_AF-A0AB34Q224-F1
#
_entry.id   AF-A0AB34Q224-F1
#
_cell.length_a   1.000
_cell.length_b   1.000
_cell.length_c   1.000
_cell.angle_alpha   90.00
_cell.angle_beta   90.00
_cell.angle_gamma   90.00
#
_symmetry.space_group_name_H-M   'P 1'
#
loop_
_entity.id
_entity.type
_entity.pdbx_description
1 polymer ?
#
loop_
_entity_poly.entity_id
_entity_poly.type
_entity_poly.pdbx_seq_one_letter_code
_entity_poly.pdbx_strand_id
1 'polypeptide(L)'
;MSEVDTDDTQELLATNAASGSSTTTGAPRFEVLSSLSQSHQEKSSTKYKKISEFVKINVLGHPNNFEEYVLRNEASDCSLIAKYCKTTTIDLSTQPTLSIDSISLNTIHIPHPLINFMKNEANQQLSPDDQVDVSNELQESPIVVFLHGLGGQMSQFEPLMGLLSQCSEILSLDLPGFGNSKLQFEEGFKFISEISDSDKSKISSSIQKMNWDDFSTDNIVRIVYEFISQNVPSSKKIVLIGHSMGTHISIKLAKKLPQSKVEGLILLSPPALTDYINTNEQNTKNTHNSLSLFTVFTYFPWVFNSFRTWDRLEGLDSASVVRQLSKTNNSIYNKLRQFRWNLDVNSDIVLKYASGFQRATYSDLISAISRFNDNPEDKQVYEKTVFICGNNDQMTPVSTIYKCDEFLTSNFGRKVSAAIEVKGVGHSLLLSKPEFISGIILNHIESKFPERLHLSPAWVLKIKAKVSGDKWGLKNEQKWSNIQSVSYNITRNRGKDIAPLLGMKTLRESDPIHSPSILEKQFYGDNSSNQIKGNLIAIIDISADIPPYSPKSFEKIKYYKCATVSKVVPDQSAIRRFIQLVNDILHENTVANPLIAVHCHYGFNRTGFLICCYLIEVLGWSVEEAVEGFKIAKQPGIKHPHFIDALYVRYEK
;
A
#
# COMPACT_ATOMS: atom_id res chain seq x y z
N MET A 1 -27.12 -39.80 -4.57
CA MET A 1 -25.74 -39.74 -5.10
C MET A 1 -25.54 -38.39 -5.77
N SER A 2 -25.02 -37.45 -5.00
CA SER A 2 -24.30 -36.26 -5.45
C SER A 2 -23.75 -35.64 -4.17
N GLU A 3 -22.52 -36.02 -3.82
CA GLU A 3 -21.78 -35.48 -2.69
C GLU A 3 -21.59 -33.98 -2.93
N VAL A 4 -22.24 -33.19 -2.08
CA VAL A 4 -22.03 -31.75 -1.97
C VAL A 4 -20.76 -31.57 -1.15
N ASP A 5 -19.79 -30.91 -1.75
CA ASP A 5 -18.46 -30.59 -1.25
C ASP A 5 -18.57 -29.88 0.12
N THR A 6 -18.21 -30.59 1.19
CA THR A 6 -18.38 -30.15 2.58
C THR A 6 -17.38 -29.06 3.01
N ASP A 7 -16.41 -28.71 2.16
CA ASP A 7 -15.33 -27.75 2.45
C ASP A 7 -15.78 -26.28 2.33
N ASP A 8 -16.88 -26.00 1.59
CA ASP A 8 -17.43 -24.65 1.45
C ASP A 8 -18.25 -24.19 2.68
N THR A 9 -18.57 -25.11 3.60
CA THR A 9 -19.49 -24.83 4.72
C THR A 9 -18.82 -24.28 5.98
N GLN A 10 -17.51 -24.42 6.14
CA GLN A 10 -16.79 -23.93 7.32
C GLN A 10 -16.09 -22.56 7.12
N GLU A 11 -16.03 -22.03 5.89
CA GLU A 11 -15.59 -20.65 5.60
C GLU A 11 -16.77 -19.63 5.54
N LEU A 12 -18.02 -20.09 5.72
CA LEU A 12 -19.25 -19.28 5.67
C LEU A 12 -19.61 -18.53 6.96
N LEU A 13 -18.83 -18.69 8.04
CA LEU A 13 -19.13 -18.11 9.35
C LEU A 13 -18.49 -16.74 9.62
N ALA A 14 -17.70 -16.19 8.70
CA ALA A 14 -17.07 -14.87 8.85
C ALA A 14 -17.81 -13.73 8.10
N THR A 15 -19.03 -13.95 7.62
CA THR A 15 -19.80 -12.95 6.85
C THR A 15 -21.07 -12.44 7.53
N ASN A 16 -21.40 -12.89 8.74
CA ASN A 16 -22.63 -12.48 9.45
C ASN A 16 -22.37 -11.75 10.79
N ALA A 17 -21.43 -10.81 10.81
CA ALA A 17 -21.28 -9.87 11.93
C ALA A 17 -20.98 -8.44 11.46
N ALA A 18 -21.71 -7.96 10.46
CA ALA A 18 -21.68 -6.54 10.08
C ALA A 18 -23.03 -6.06 9.54
N SER A 19 -24.12 -6.33 10.26
CA SER A 19 -25.42 -5.72 9.99
C SER A 19 -26.06 -5.29 11.30
N GLY A 20 -25.83 -4.04 11.66
CA GLY A 20 -26.30 -3.44 12.90
C GLY A 20 -26.16 -1.92 12.92
N SER A 21 -26.55 -1.24 11.84
CA SER A 21 -27.22 0.08 11.90
C SER A 21 -27.51 0.56 10.49
N SER A 22 -28.79 0.71 10.22
CA SER A 22 -29.38 1.27 9.01
C SER A 22 -29.06 2.76 8.90
N THR A 23 -28.44 3.16 7.79
CA THR A 23 -28.73 4.39 7.03
C THR A 23 -27.95 4.39 5.72
N THR A 24 -28.54 3.73 4.73
CA THR A 24 -28.81 4.22 3.35
C THR A 24 -27.83 5.23 2.73
N THR A 25 -27.10 4.79 1.71
CA THR A 25 -27.39 5.05 0.28
C THR A 25 -26.11 4.87 -0.56
N GLY A 26 -26.27 4.20 -1.70
CA GLY A 26 -25.15 3.60 -2.40
C GLY A 26 -24.42 4.40 -3.50
N ALA A 27 -25.14 4.99 -4.45
CA ALA A 27 -24.58 5.97 -5.39
C ALA A 27 -24.16 7.36 -4.80
N PRO A 28 -24.66 7.84 -3.65
CA PRO A 28 -24.41 9.20 -3.17
C PRO A 28 -23.19 9.37 -2.26
N ARG A 29 -22.36 8.35 -1.99
CA ARG A 29 -21.21 8.57 -1.09
C ARG A 29 -20.18 9.55 -1.67
N PHE A 30 -19.92 9.46 -2.98
CA PHE A 30 -19.03 10.39 -3.68
C PHE A 30 -19.68 11.76 -3.93
N GLU A 31 -20.97 11.80 -4.26
CA GLU A 31 -21.74 13.05 -4.44
C GLU A 31 -21.92 13.79 -3.10
N VAL A 32 -22.20 13.07 -2.01
CA VAL A 32 -22.26 13.61 -0.64
C VAL A 32 -20.88 14.08 -0.22
N LEU A 33 -19.82 13.31 -0.45
CA LEU A 33 -18.46 13.76 -0.14
C LEU A 33 -18.10 15.02 -0.95
N SER A 34 -18.43 15.06 -2.23
CA SER A 34 -18.15 16.18 -3.12
C SER A 34 -18.95 17.42 -2.73
N SER A 35 -20.25 17.27 -2.46
CA SER A 35 -21.11 18.37 -2.00
C SER A 35 -20.73 18.86 -0.60
N LEU A 36 -20.39 17.97 0.33
CA LEU A 36 -19.86 18.35 1.64
C LEU A 36 -18.52 19.06 1.52
N SER A 37 -17.62 18.59 0.65
CA SER A 37 -16.34 19.24 0.40
C SER A 37 -16.53 20.63 -0.22
N GLN A 38 -17.44 20.79 -1.18
CA GLN A 38 -17.77 22.09 -1.79
C GLN A 38 -18.42 23.03 -0.77
N SER A 39 -19.42 22.56 -0.01
CA SER A 39 -20.05 23.34 1.05
C SER A 39 -19.04 23.76 2.14
N HIS A 40 -18.09 22.87 2.46
CA HIS A 40 -17.01 23.17 3.40
C HIS A 40 -16.05 24.23 2.84
N GLN A 41 -15.67 24.13 1.57
CA GLN A 41 -14.89 25.16 0.87
C GLN A 41 -15.62 26.51 0.80
N GLU A 42 -16.94 26.53 0.60
CA GLU A 42 -17.73 27.76 0.64
C GLU A 42 -17.69 28.43 2.03
N LYS A 43 -17.69 27.63 3.10
CA LYS A 43 -17.55 28.09 4.50
C LYS A 43 -16.13 28.57 4.83
N SER A 44 -15.12 28.24 4.03
CA SER A 44 -13.75 28.75 4.18
C SER A 44 -13.29 29.67 3.04
N SER A 45 -14.18 29.99 2.09
CA SER A 45 -13.89 30.75 0.86
C SER A 45 -13.34 32.17 1.07
N THR A 46 -13.67 32.81 2.20
CA THR A 46 -13.13 34.13 2.55
C THR A 46 -12.49 34.09 3.94
N LYS A 47 -11.53 35.00 4.19
CA LYS A 47 -10.87 35.10 5.51
C LYS A 47 -11.88 35.22 6.65
N TYR A 48 -12.93 36.02 6.49
CA TYR A 48 -13.99 36.16 7.50
C TYR A 48 -14.78 34.88 7.74
N LYS A 49 -15.19 34.18 6.68
CA LYS A 49 -15.91 32.91 6.80
C LYS A 49 -15.03 31.84 7.44
N LYS A 50 -13.75 31.75 7.04
CA LYS A 50 -12.75 30.85 7.64
C LYS A 50 -12.56 31.14 9.14
N ILE A 51 -12.46 32.40 9.55
CA ILE A 51 -12.39 32.78 10.98
C ILE A 51 -13.67 32.40 11.71
N SER A 52 -14.85 32.67 11.13
CA SER A 52 -16.13 32.31 11.74
C SER A 52 -16.24 30.80 11.98
N GLU A 53 -15.90 30.00 10.97
CA GLU A 53 -15.94 28.53 11.08
C GLU A 53 -14.88 28.01 12.06
N PHE A 54 -13.69 28.61 12.07
CA PHE A 54 -12.65 28.32 13.06
C PHE A 54 -13.12 28.54 14.50
N VAL A 55 -13.79 29.66 14.78
CA VAL A 55 -14.33 29.99 16.11
C VAL A 55 -15.43 29.00 16.49
N LYS A 56 -16.34 28.67 15.56
CA LYS A 56 -17.39 27.66 15.84
C LYS A 56 -16.81 26.31 16.24
N ILE A 57 -15.76 25.86 15.56
CA ILE A 57 -15.17 24.54 15.82
C ILE A 57 -14.29 24.57 17.06
N ASN A 58 -13.30 25.48 17.14
CA ASN A 58 -12.30 25.45 18.21
C ASN A 58 -12.75 26.12 19.51
N VAL A 59 -13.68 27.08 19.48
CA VAL A 59 -14.11 27.82 20.68
C VAL A 59 -15.49 27.36 21.14
N LEU A 60 -16.44 27.20 20.22
CA LEU A 60 -17.81 26.81 20.55
C LEU A 60 -18.04 25.29 20.54
N GLY A 61 -17.04 24.50 20.12
CA GLY A 61 -17.10 23.02 20.15
C GLY A 61 -18.06 22.41 19.13
N HIS A 62 -18.44 23.13 18.07
CA HIS A 62 -19.28 22.57 17.02
C HIS A 62 -18.50 21.50 16.21
N PRO A 63 -19.15 20.37 15.87
CA PRO A 63 -18.53 19.36 15.03
C PRO A 63 -18.30 19.89 13.62
N ASN A 64 -17.17 19.51 13.00
CA ASN A 64 -16.95 19.72 11.59
C ASN A 64 -17.60 18.57 10.81
N ASN A 65 -18.78 18.82 10.25
CA ASN A 65 -19.57 17.81 9.52
C ASN A 65 -18.79 17.10 8.40
N PHE A 66 -17.87 17.81 7.72
CA PHE A 66 -17.05 17.20 6.67
C PHE A 66 -16.02 16.24 7.28
N GLU A 67 -15.30 16.66 8.32
CA GLU A 67 -14.35 15.78 9.02
C GLU A 67 -15.04 14.56 9.63
N GLU A 68 -16.18 14.75 10.28
CA GLU A 68 -16.97 13.66 10.87
C GLU A 68 -17.46 12.68 9.80
N TYR A 69 -17.94 13.19 8.66
CA TYR A 69 -18.32 12.35 7.53
C TYR A 69 -17.14 11.50 7.05
N VAL A 70 -15.97 12.12 6.85
CA VAL A 70 -14.75 11.42 6.43
C VAL A 70 -14.36 10.35 7.45
N LEU A 71 -14.35 10.66 8.74
CA LEU A 71 -13.99 9.73 9.82
C LEU A 71 -14.91 8.51 9.91
N ARG A 72 -16.22 8.70 9.71
CA ARG A 72 -17.23 7.63 9.79
C ARG A 72 -17.38 6.82 8.50
N ASN A 73 -16.97 7.36 7.34
CA ASN A 73 -17.23 6.73 6.04
C ASN A 73 -15.97 6.24 5.31
N GLU A 74 -14.81 6.83 5.57
CA GLU A 74 -13.54 6.44 4.98
C GLU A 74 -12.70 5.67 6.00
N ALA A 75 -12.29 4.45 5.65
CA ALA A 75 -11.44 3.63 6.52
C ALA A 75 -10.06 4.27 6.70
N SER A 76 -9.50 4.30 7.91
CA SER A 76 -8.10 4.73 8.12
C SER A 76 -7.10 3.75 7.51
N ASP A 77 -7.38 2.44 7.57
CA ASP A 77 -6.51 1.35 7.10
C ASP A 77 -7.00 0.74 5.77
N CYS A 78 -6.57 -0.49 5.47
CA CYS A 78 -6.88 -1.22 4.24
C CYS A 78 -7.02 -2.73 4.46
N SER A 79 -7.62 -3.44 3.49
CA SER A 79 -7.89 -4.89 3.58
C SER A 79 -6.65 -5.75 3.81
N LEU A 80 -5.49 -5.36 3.28
CA LEU A 80 -4.24 -6.09 3.48
C LEU A 80 -3.82 -6.06 4.96
N ILE A 81 -3.91 -4.89 5.60
CA ILE A 81 -3.62 -4.76 7.02
C ILE A 81 -4.66 -5.51 7.84
N ALA A 82 -5.95 -5.35 7.54
CA ALA A 82 -7.02 -6.07 8.24
C ALA A 82 -6.86 -7.60 8.23
N LYS A 83 -6.35 -8.16 7.13
CA LYS A 83 -6.15 -9.60 6.99
C LYS A 83 -5.00 -10.15 7.86
N TYR A 84 -3.94 -9.38 8.06
CA TYR A 84 -2.70 -9.87 8.68
C TYR A 84 -2.35 -9.17 9.99
N CYS A 85 -3.15 -8.19 10.43
CA CYS A 85 -2.91 -7.46 11.65
C CYS A 85 -3.09 -8.35 12.88
N LYS A 86 -2.21 -8.15 13.85
CA LYS A 86 -2.29 -8.71 15.18
C LYS A 86 -1.76 -7.71 16.20
N THR A 87 -2.27 -7.79 17.41
CA THR A 87 -1.73 -7.07 18.57
C THR A 87 -0.51 -7.82 19.09
N THR A 88 0.65 -7.17 19.08
CA THR A 88 1.89 -7.75 19.62
C THR A 88 2.35 -6.93 20.82
N THR A 89 2.57 -7.59 21.96
CA THR A 89 3.23 -6.99 23.12
C THR A 89 4.73 -7.22 23.02
N ILE A 90 5.49 -6.14 23.00
CA ILE A 90 6.95 -6.12 22.93
C ILE A 90 7.48 -5.92 24.34
N ASP A 91 8.37 -6.80 24.77
CA ASP A 91 9.12 -6.63 26.03
C ASP A 91 10.21 -5.57 25.83
N LEU A 92 10.27 -4.59 26.73
CA LEU A 92 11.19 -3.47 26.72
C LEU A 92 12.04 -3.40 28.00
N SER A 93 11.91 -4.38 28.91
CA SER A 93 12.61 -4.43 30.20
C SER A 93 14.13 -4.38 30.09
N THR A 94 14.69 -4.73 28.93
CA THR A 94 16.13 -4.66 28.63
C THR A 94 16.60 -3.27 28.20
N GLN A 95 15.71 -2.31 28.01
CA GLN A 95 16.00 -0.97 27.48
C GLN A 95 15.87 0.10 28.59
N PRO A 96 16.96 0.44 29.30
CA PRO A 96 16.89 1.28 30.51
C PRO A 96 16.52 2.75 30.27
N THR A 97 16.50 3.19 29.02
CA THR A 97 16.15 4.57 28.64
C THR A 97 14.66 4.75 28.33
N LEU A 98 13.88 3.67 28.32
CA LEU A 98 12.43 3.70 28.15
C LEU A 98 11.78 3.72 29.53
N SER A 99 10.70 4.49 29.70
CA SER A 99 9.98 4.54 30.99
C SER A 99 9.00 3.38 31.21
N ILE A 100 8.94 2.43 30.28
CA ILE A 100 8.01 1.30 30.28
C ILE A 100 8.74 -0.01 30.01
N ASP A 101 8.32 -1.09 30.68
CA ASP A 101 8.88 -2.43 30.50
C ASP A 101 8.22 -3.21 29.37
N SER A 102 7.08 -2.75 28.85
CA SER A 102 6.43 -3.38 27.69
C SER A 102 5.49 -2.43 26.97
N ILE A 103 5.30 -2.66 25.67
CA ILE A 103 4.38 -1.89 24.84
C ILE A 103 3.56 -2.82 23.93
N SER A 104 2.27 -2.55 23.77
CA SER A 104 1.40 -3.31 22.85
C SER A 104 1.09 -2.48 21.62
N LEU A 105 1.41 -3.00 20.44
CA LEU A 105 1.26 -2.31 19.16
C LEU A 105 0.51 -3.17 18.14
N ASN A 106 -0.13 -2.49 17.18
CA ASN A 106 -0.63 -3.12 15.98
C ASN A 106 0.53 -3.48 15.05
N THR A 107 0.60 -4.74 14.64
CA THR A 107 1.70 -5.30 13.85
C THR A 107 1.16 -6.20 12.76
N ILE A 108 1.94 -6.43 11.71
CA ILE A 108 1.63 -7.45 10.69
C ILE A 108 2.81 -8.39 10.53
N HIS A 109 2.50 -9.66 10.23
CA HIS A 109 3.47 -10.64 9.77
C HIS A 109 2.83 -11.44 8.64
N ILE A 110 3.32 -11.23 7.42
CA ILE A 110 2.85 -11.98 6.24
C ILE A 110 3.89 -13.06 5.97
N PRO A 111 3.56 -14.35 6.16
CA PRO A 111 4.50 -15.44 5.94
C PRO A 111 4.90 -15.52 4.47
N HIS A 112 6.10 -16.04 4.20
CA HIS A 112 6.54 -16.27 2.83
C HIS A 112 5.51 -17.13 2.06
N PRO A 113 5.14 -16.77 0.82
CA PRO A 113 4.04 -17.41 0.08
C PRO A 113 4.24 -18.91 -0.15
N LEU A 114 5.49 -19.38 -0.20
CA LEU A 114 5.80 -20.82 -0.33
C LEU A 114 5.48 -21.62 0.94
N ILE A 115 5.52 -21.03 2.14
CA ILE A 115 5.32 -21.77 3.40
C ILE A 115 3.94 -22.41 3.44
N ASN A 116 2.88 -21.62 3.24
CA ASN A 116 1.51 -22.15 3.22
C ASN A 116 1.23 -22.94 1.95
N PHE A 117 1.92 -22.61 0.85
CA PHE A 117 1.73 -23.30 -0.41
C PHE A 117 2.19 -24.76 -0.33
N MET A 118 3.39 -24.99 0.20
CA MET A 118 3.99 -26.31 0.34
C MET A 118 3.32 -27.16 1.42
N LYS A 119 2.79 -26.54 2.48
CA LYS A 119 2.05 -27.25 3.55
C LYS A 119 0.72 -27.83 3.09
N ASN A 120 0.12 -27.30 2.03
CA ASN A 120 -1.18 -27.77 1.58
C ASN A 120 -1.01 -29.02 0.70
N GLU A 121 -1.45 -30.17 1.23
CA GLU A 121 -1.34 -31.49 0.60
C GLU A 121 -1.98 -31.54 -0.79
N ALA A 122 -3.05 -30.76 -1.04
CA ALA A 122 -3.68 -30.68 -2.37
C ALA A 122 -2.72 -30.16 -3.47
N ASN A 123 -1.66 -29.45 -3.07
CA ASN A 123 -0.64 -28.93 -3.98
C ASN A 123 0.54 -29.88 -4.18
N GLN A 124 0.65 -30.95 -3.39
CA GLN A 124 1.75 -31.92 -3.45
C GLN A 124 1.35 -33.08 -4.37
N GLN A 125 2.04 -33.21 -5.51
CA GLN A 125 1.74 -34.27 -6.50
C GLN A 125 2.95 -35.08 -6.93
N LEU A 126 4.09 -34.77 -6.33
CA LEU A 126 5.32 -35.50 -6.51
C LEU A 126 5.27 -36.76 -5.65
N SER A 127 5.92 -37.82 -6.14
CA SER A 127 6.18 -39.00 -5.32
C SER A 127 6.95 -38.57 -4.05
N PRO A 128 6.88 -39.34 -2.93
CA PRO A 128 7.63 -39.01 -1.72
C PRO A 128 9.14 -38.78 -1.95
N ASP A 129 9.70 -39.38 -3.02
CA ASP A 129 11.11 -39.28 -3.39
C ASP A 129 11.47 -38.03 -4.23
N ASP A 130 10.48 -37.31 -4.76
CA ASP A 130 10.69 -36.13 -5.62
C ASP A 130 10.34 -34.79 -4.93
N GLN A 131 10.11 -34.77 -3.61
CA GLN A 131 9.69 -33.55 -2.90
C GLN A 131 10.73 -32.42 -3.01
N VAL A 132 10.26 -31.24 -3.42
CA VAL A 132 11.09 -30.03 -3.53
C VAL A 132 11.28 -29.43 -2.14
N ASP A 133 12.45 -29.66 -1.54
CA ASP A 133 12.86 -28.96 -0.32
C ASP A 133 13.49 -27.60 -0.66
N VAL A 134 12.95 -26.54 -0.10
CA VAL A 134 13.47 -25.16 -0.22
C VAL A 134 13.68 -24.52 1.16
N SER A 135 13.81 -25.34 2.21
CA SER A 135 13.92 -24.86 3.59
C SER A 135 15.16 -23.98 3.79
N ASN A 136 16.27 -24.31 3.14
CA ASN A 136 17.51 -23.53 3.20
C ASN A 136 17.37 -22.18 2.48
N GLU A 137 16.78 -22.19 1.28
CA GLU A 137 16.51 -20.99 0.49
C GLU A 137 15.53 -20.06 1.20
N LEU A 138 14.48 -20.63 1.82
CA LEU A 138 13.55 -19.87 2.65
C LEU A 138 14.23 -19.34 3.90
N GLN A 139 15.18 -20.07 4.50
CA GLN A 139 15.94 -19.59 5.65
C GLN A 139 16.87 -18.42 5.27
N GLU A 140 17.51 -18.50 4.10
CA GLU A 140 18.40 -17.45 3.59
C GLU A 140 17.64 -16.22 3.10
N SER A 141 16.42 -16.40 2.57
CA SER A 141 15.58 -15.30 2.09
C SER A 141 15.21 -14.33 3.22
N PRO A 142 15.55 -13.03 3.09
CA PRO A 142 15.38 -12.07 4.16
C PRO A 142 13.92 -11.62 4.32
N ILE A 143 13.57 -11.22 5.55
CA ILE A 143 12.27 -10.61 5.84
C ILE A 143 12.32 -9.13 5.45
N VAL A 144 11.31 -8.67 4.71
CA VAL A 144 11.19 -7.25 4.35
C VAL A 144 10.42 -6.52 5.46
N VAL A 145 11.09 -5.58 6.13
CA VAL A 145 10.56 -4.82 7.27
C VAL A 145 10.22 -3.40 6.84
N PHE A 146 9.00 -2.97 7.11
CA PHE A 146 8.52 -1.62 6.73
C PHE A 146 8.45 -0.70 7.96
N LEU A 147 8.92 0.54 7.80
CA LEU A 147 8.92 1.56 8.85
C LEU A 147 8.39 2.88 8.29
N HIS A 148 7.21 3.28 8.76
CA HIS A 148 6.54 4.51 8.29
C HIS A 148 7.13 5.78 8.94
N GLY A 149 6.79 6.92 8.35
CA GLY A 149 7.21 8.24 8.83
C GLY A 149 6.28 8.85 9.89
N LEU A 150 6.59 10.10 10.27
CA LEU A 150 5.78 10.90 11.20
C LEU A 150 4.37 11.10 10.66
N GLY A 151 3.35 10.77 11.45
CA GLY A 151 1.95 10.84 11.00
C GLY A 151 1.59 9.81 9.93
N GLY A 152 2.45 8.83 9.69
CA GLY A 152 2.23 7.72 8.78
C GLY A 152 1.62 6.51 9.46
N GLN A 153 1.49 5.41 8.71
CA GLN A 153 0.99 4.11 9.20
C GLN A 153 1.29 3.01 8.17
N MET A 154 1.19 1.74 8.57
CA MET A 154 1.49 0.59 7.70
C MET A 154 0.68 0.59 6.40
N SER A 155 -0.58 1.03 6.45
CA SER A 155 -1.48 1.08 5.30
C SER A 155 -0.96 1.93 4.13
N GLN A 156 0.00 2.84 4.38
CA GLN A 156 0.65 3.64 3.33
C GLN A 156 1.54 2.78 2.42
N PHE A 157 1.99 1.62 2.90
CA PHE A 157 2.79 0.67 2.15
C PHE A 157 1.97 -0.42 1.45
N GLU A 158 0.63 -0.39 1.52
CA GLU A 158 -0.23 -1.46 0.98
C GLU A 158 0.10 -1.89 -0.45
N PRO A 159 0.32 -0.98 -1.42
CA PRO A 159 0.65 -1.38 -2.78
C PRO A 159 1.97 -2.18 -2.86
N LEU A 160 2.98 -1.74 -2.11
CA LEU A 160 4.31 -2.34 -2.08
C LEU A 160 4.32 -3.65 -1.29
N MET A 161 3.65 -3.70 -0.13
CA MET A 161 3.46 -4.93 0.64
C MET A 161 2.68 -5.96 -0.17
N GLY A 162 1.65 -5.54 -0.89
CA GLY A 162 0.85 -6.40 -1.78
C GLY A 162 1.71 -7.04 -2.88
N LEU A 163 2.65 -6.27 -3.46
CA LEU A 163 3.59 -6.77 -4.46
C LEU A 163 4.66 -7.69 -3.84
N LEU A 164 5.37 -7.24 -2.81
CA LEU A 164 6.52 -7.98 -2.24
C LEU A 164 6.09 -9.22 -1.45
N SER A 165 4.89 -9.26 -0.88
CA SER A 165 4.36 -10.48 -0.24
C SER A 165 4.16 -11.65 -1.21
N GLN A 166 4.22 -11.41 -2.53
CA GLN A 166 4.19 -12.47 -3.54
C GLN A 166 5.54 -13.21 -3.67
N CYS A 167 6.61 -12.67 -3.12
CA CYS A 167 7.96 -13.24 -3.22
C CYS A 167 8.78 -13.16 -1.93
N SER A 168 8.23 -12.63 -0.84
CA SER A 168 8.98 -12.36 0.38
C SER A 168 8.10 -12.44 1.63
N GLU A 169 8.74 -12.71 2.75
CA GLU A 169 8.14 -12.59 4.08
C GLU A 169 8.12 -11.12 4.50
N ILE A 170 6.99 -10.64 5.04
CA ILE A 170 6.80 -9.22 5.37
C ILE A 170 6.57 -9.05 6.87
N LEU A 171 7.22 -8.06 7.47
CA LEU A 171 7.00 -7.65 8.86
C LEU A 171 6.84 -6.13 8.94
N SER A 172 5.92 -5.64 9.76
CA SER A 172 5.79 -4.20 10.02
C SER A 172 5.06 -3.94 11.33
N LEU A 173 5.20 -2.72 11.85
CA LEU A 173 4.40 -2.20 12.95
C LEU A 173 3.86 -0.81 12.64
N ASP A 174 2.73 -0.46 13.25
CA ASP A 174 2.37 0.93 13.43
C ASP A 174 3.14 1.45 14.66
N LEU A 175 3.96 2.48 14.46
CA LEU A 175 4.76 3.10 15.52
C LEU A 175 3.85 3.66 16.64
N PRO A 176 4.34 3.74 17.89
CA PRO A 176 3.54 4.18 19.03
C PRO A 176 2.79 5.50 18.76
N GLY A 177 1.47 5.49 18.88
CA GLY A 177 0.60 6.66 18.69
C GLY A 177 0.11 6.90 17.25
N PHE A 178 0.44 6.02 16.29
CA PHE A 178 0.04 6.11 14.89
C PHE A 178 -0.74 4.87 14.41
N GLY A 179 -1.37 4.97 13.23
CA GLY A 179 -2.07 3.85 12.61
C GLY A 179 -3.15 3.24 13.49
N ASN A 180 -3.13 1.92 13.70
CA ASN A 180 -3.98 1.27 14.71
C ASN A 180 -3.27 1.05 16.06
N SER A 181 -2.06 1.58 16.23
CA SER A 181 -1.34 1.72 17.52
C SER A 181 -1.67 3.07 18.18
N LYS A 182 -2.95 3.34 18.46
CA LYS A 182 -3.43 4.68 18.86
C LYS A 182 -3.53 4.88 20.37
N LEU A 183 -3.49 6.14 20.79
CA LEU A 183 -3.79 6.56 22.17
C LEU A 183 -5.25 6.34 22.58
N GLN A 184 -6.17 6.39 21.62
CA GLN A 184 -7.60 6.27 21.84
C GLN A 184 -8.26 5.74 20.56
N PHE A 185 -9.26 4.88 20.75
CA PHE A 185 -10.16 4.41 19.69
C PHE A 185 -11.51 5.10 19.87
N GLU A 186 -11.92 5.90 18.89
CA GLU A 186 -13.19 6.61 18.92
C GLU A 186 -14.32 5.73 18.37
N GLU A 187 -15.47 5.78 19.02
CA GLU A 187 -16.64 5.00 18.60
C GLU A 187 -17.21 5.51 17.26
N GLY A 188 -17.51 4.58 16.36
CA GLY A 188 -18.11 4.88 15.06
C GLY A 188 -17.13 5.42 14.01
N PHE A 189 -15.84 5.60 14.31
CA PHE A 189 -14.84 5.90 13.29
C PHE A 189 -14.50 4.63 12.52
N LYS A 190 -14.41 4.76 11.20
CA LYS A 190 -14.27 3.62 10.31
C LYS A 190 -12.80 3.23 10.14
N PHE A 191 -12.57 1.94 10.31
CA PHE A 191 -11.37 1.19 9.94
C PHE A 191 -11.82 -0.26 9.64
N ILE A 192 -10.97 -1.05 8.97
CA ILE A 192 -11.28 -2.38 8.44
C ILE A 192 -10.74 -3.47 9.37
N SER A 193 -9.61 -3.24 10.03
CA SER A 193 -9.04 -4.21 10.98
C SER A 193 -10.02 -4.55 12.11
N GLU A 194 -10.24 -5.84 12.35
CA GLU A 194 -11.03 -6.33 13.48
C GLU A 194 -10.12 -6.45 14.72
N ILE A 195 -10.12 -5.42 15.55
CA ILE A 195 -9.35 -5.38 16.81
C ILE A 195 -10.31 -5.56 17.98
N SER A 196 -10.03 -6.54 18.86
CA SER A 196 -10.86 -6.78 20.05
C SER A 196 -10.81 -5.59 21.01
N ASP A 197 -11.87 -5.35 21.78
CA ASP A 197 -11.90 -4.21 22.73
C ASP A 197 -10.86 -4.37 23.86
N SER A 198 -10.51 -5.61 24.21
CA SER A 198 -9.39 -5.91 25.10
C SER A 198 -8.07 -5.41 24.52
N ASP A 199 -7.82 -5.68 23.24
CA ASP A 199 -6.59 -5.27 22.59
C ASP A 199 -6.54 -3.76 22.32
N LYS A 200 -7.67 -3.14 21.95
CA LYS A 200 -7.77 -1.66 21.88
C LYS A 200 -7.37 -1.03 23.20
N SER A 201 -7.86 -1.57 24.32
CA SER A 201 -7.52 -1.10 25.67
C SER A 201 -6.05 -1.34 26.02
N LYS A 202 -5.48 -2.50 25.68
CA LYS A 202 -4.05 -2.80 25.89
C LYS A 202 -3.14 -1.85 25.12
N ILE A 203 -3.41 -1.64 23.83
CA ILE A 203 -2.67 -0.72 22.98
C ILE A 203 -2.71 0.70 23.59
N SER A 204 -3.92 1.22 23.79
CA SER A 204 -4.12 2.58 24.30
C SER A 204 -3.45 2.80 25.66
N SER A 205 -3.67 1.89 26.61
CA SER A 205 -3.09 1.98 27.96
C SER A 205 -1.57 1.86 27.98
N SER A 206 -0.97 1.05 27.09
CA SER A 206 0.49 0.92 27.01
C SER A 206 1.15 2.18 26.46
N ILE A 207 0.57 2.84 25.46
CA ILE A 207 1.10 4.07 24.88
C ILE A 207 0.89 5.27 25.83
N GLN A 208 -0.22 5.31 26.58
CA GLN A 208 -0.47 6.35 27.57
C GLN A 208 0.56 6.37 28.71
N LYS A 209 1.20 5.23 29.01
CA LYS A 209 2.27 5.11 30.02
C LYS A 209 3.63 5.63 29.55
N MET A 210 3.80 5.89 28.25
CA MET A 210 5.06 6.37 27.70
C MET A 210 5.31 7.83 28.10
N ASN A 211 6.54 8.11 28.54
CA ASN A 211 6.99 9.47 28.81
C ASN A 211 7.34 10.20 27.51
N TRP A 212 7.50 11.52 27.58
CA TRP A 212 7.85 12.36 26.43
C TRP A 212 9.14 11.88 25.72
N ASP A 213 10.16 11.50 26.50
CA ASP A 213 11.46 11.08 25.99
C ASP A 213 11.43 9.70 25.31
N ASP A 214 10.42 8.86 25.57
CA ASP A 214 10.25 7.57 24.90
C ASP A 214 9.96 7.74 23.39
N PHE A 215 9.41 8.90 23.01
CA PHE A 215 9.14 9.25 21.62
C PHE A 215 10.35 9.85 20.89
N SER A 216 11.51 9.94 21.56
CA SER A 216 12.76 10.32 20.90
C SER A 216 13.18 9.29 19.85
N THR A 217 13.87 9.74 18.79
CA THR A 217 14.25 8.86 17.67
C THR A 217 15.02 7.63 18.13
N ASP A 218 15.96 7.79 19.07
CA ASP A 218 16.76 6.67 19.57
C ASP A 218 15.93 5.68 20.40
N ASN A 219 14.94 6.16 21.17
CA ASN A 219 14.03 5.29 21.93
C ASN A 219 13.04 4.57 21.01
N ILE A 220 12.53 5.22 19.97
CA ILE A 220 11.75 4.53 18.93
C ILE A 220 12.60 3.47 18.22
N VAL A 221 13.86 3.75 17.91
CA VAL A 221 14.80 2.75 17.36
C VAL A 221 14.98 1.57 18.32
N ARG A 222 15.02 1.80 19.64
CA ARG A 222 15.07 0.71 20.64
C ARG A 222 13.80 -0.13 20.65
N ILE A 223 12.62 0.48 20.58
CA ILE A 223 11.35 -0.25 20.49
C ILE A 223 11.32 -1.13 19.23
N VAL A 224 11.72 -0.58 18.08
CA VAL A 224 11.78 -1.34 16.81
C VAL A 224 12.86 -2.43 16.86
N TYR A 225 14.00 -2.16 17.51
CA TYR A 225 15.05 -3.16 17.74
C TYR A 225 14.53 -4.35 18.56
N GLU A 226 13.80 -4.10 19.64
CA GLU A 226 13.21 -5.17 20.47
C GLU A 226 12.12 -5.93 19.72
N PHE A 227 11.26 -5.21 19.00
CA PHE A 227 10.26 -5.84 18.12
C PHE A 227 10.90 -6.82 17.14
N ILE A 228 11.95 -6.40 16.42
CA ILE A 228 12.66 -7.26 15.47
C ILE A 228 13.36 -8.41 16.20
N SER A 229 14.02 -8.15 17.32
CA SER A 229 14.75 -9.18 18.07
C SER A 229 13.84 -10.29 18.60
N GLN A 230 12.60 -9.95 18.95
CA GLN A 230 11.60 -10.89 19.49
C GLN A 230 10.76 -11.58 18.40
N ASN A 231 10.61 -10.96 17.21
CA ASN A 231 9.73 -11.48 16.14
C ASN A 231 10.49 -12.01 14.92
N VAL A 232 11.80 -11.78 14.81
CA VAL A 232 12.63 -12.27 13.70
C VAL A 232 13.66 -13.27 14.24
N PRO A 233 13.67 -14.53 13.73
CA PRO A 233 14.68 -15.52 14.13
C PRO A 233 16.10 -14.98 14.00
N SER A 234 17.00 -15.32 14.93
CA SER A 234 18.37 -14.80 14.94
C SER A 234 19.12 -15.08 13.62
N SER A 235 18.89 -16.25 13.02
CA SER A 235 19.46 -16.69 11.74
C SER A 235 18.92 -15.96 10.50
N LYS A 236 17.73 -15.36 10.60
CA LYS A 236 17.07 -14.68 9.47
C LYS A 236 17.60 -13.26 9.30
N LYS A 237 17.92 -12.88 8.08
CA LYS A 237 18.28 -11.50 7.71
C LYS A 237 17.04 -10.66 7.40
N ILE A 238 17.22 -9.35 7.34
CA ILE A 238 16.15 -8.40 7.02
C ILE A 238 16.55 -7.38 5.96
N VAL A 239 15.58 -6.89 5.20
CA VAL A 239 15.71 -5.69 4.35
C VAL A 239 14.82 -4.60 4.94
N LEU A 240 15.35 -3.41 5.19
CA LEU A 240 14.57 -2.32 5.78
C LEU A 240 14.05 -1.38 4.69
N ILE A 241 12.74 -1.14 4.69
CA ILE A 241 12.07 -0.15 3.84
C ILE A 241 11.53 0.96 4.73
N GLY A 242 12.15 2.14 4.65
CA GLY A 242 11.76 3.31 5.44
C GLY A 242 11.12 4.39 4.58
N HIS A 243 10.09 5.07 5.08
CA HIS A 243 9.54 6.29 4.46
C HIS A 243 9.70 7.51 5.36
N SER A 244 10.17 8.63 4.79
CA SER A 244 10.32 9.91 5.51
C SER A 244 11.13 9.75 6.80
N MET A 245 10.62 10.13 7.99
CA MET A 245 11.23 9.86 9.30
C MET A 245 11.67 8.39 9.48
N GLY A 246 10.91 7.44 8.94
CA GLY A 246 11.22 6.00 8.95
C GLY A 246 12.54 5.65 8.26
N THR A 247 13.05 6.51 7.36
CA THR A 247 14.39 6.35 6.77
C THR A 247 15.50 6.54 7.79
N HIS A 248 15.39 7.56 8.67
CA HIS A 248 16.39 7.79 9.73
C HIS A 248 16.31 6.71 10.81
N ILE A 249 15.10 6.24 11.15
CA ILE A 249 14.92 5.09 12.04
C ILE A 249 15.61 3.86 11.42
N SER A 250 15.40 3.60 10.13
CA SER A 250 16.02 2.46 9.42
C SER A 250 17.54 2.53 9.43
N ILE A 251 18.13 3.70 9.17
CA ILE A 251 19.59 3.89 9.20
C ILE A 251 20.16 3.63 10.61
N LYS A 252 19.59 4.28 11.64
CA LYS A 252 20.02 4.11 13.03
C LYS A 252 19.82 2.67 13.52
N LEU A 253 18.73 2.03 13.12
CA LEU A 253 18.43 0.64 13.44
C LEU A 253 19.41 -0.33 12.80
N ALA A 254 19.76 -0.14 11.52
CA ALA A 254 20.77 -0.96 10.84
C ALA A 254 22.15 -0.84 11.49
N LYS A 255 22.50 0.37 11.98
CA LYS A 255 23.69 0.59 12.82
C LYS A 255 23.59 -0.04 14.21
N LYS A 256 22.40 -0.33 14.74
CA LYS A 256 22.22 -0.89 16.09
C LYS A 256 22.12 -2.42 16.08
N LEU A 257 21.47 -3.01 15.08
CA LEU A 257 21.28 -4.46 14.95
C LEU A 257 22.62 -5.21 14.80
N PRO A 258 22.70 -6.52 15.13
CA PRO A 258 23.91 -7.31 14.94
C PRO A 258 24.48 -7.19 13.52
N GLN A 259 25.81 -7.35 13.38
CA GLN A 259 26.48 -7.33 12.07
C GLN A 259 25.83 -8.36 11.13
N SER A 260 25.70 -8.01 9.86
CA SER A 260 25.06 -8.85 8.82
C SER A 260 23.58 -9.19 9.03
N LYS A 261 22.91 -8.64 10.07
CA LYS A 261 21.46 -8.85 10.28
C LYS A 261 20.63 -8.15 9.21
N VAL A 262 21.05 -6.95 8.79
CA VAL A 262 20.44 -6.21 7.69
C VAL A 262 21.15 -6.59 6.40
N GLU A 263 20.40 -6.81 5.33
CA GLU A 263 20.93 -7.18 4.00
C GLU A 263 20.88 -6.01 3.01
N GLY A 264 19.98 -5.03 3.22
CA GLY A 264 19.86 -3.83 2.39
C GLY A 264 18.90 -2.77 2.94
N LEU A 265 18.93 -1.58 2.34
CA LEU A 265 18.15 -0.40 2.73
C LEU A 265 17.41 0.20 1.54
N ILE A 266 16.10 0.40 1.65
CA ILE A 266 15.27 1.07 0.65
C ILE A 266 14.66 2.30 1.33
N LEU A 267 15.08 3.50 0.92
CA LEU A 267 14.81 4.75 1.61
C LEU A 267 13.95 5.67 0.74
N LEU A 268 12.68 5.84 1.15
CA LEU A 268 11.66 6.56 0.41
C LEU A 268 11.48 7.99 0.97
N SER A 269 11.66 8.99 0.09
CA SER A 269 11.62 10.42 0.41
C SER A 269 12.39 10.79 1.69
N PRO A 270 13.68 10.41 1.82
CA PRO A 270 14.47 10.67 3.02
C PRO A 270 14.66 12.17 3.26
N PRO A 271 14.41 12.68 4.47
CA PRO A 271 14.87 14.01 4.86
C PRO A 271 16.41 14.09 4.88
N ALA A 272 16.93 15.31 4.81
CA ALA A 272 18.38 15.53 4.81
C ALA A 272 19.05 14.97 6.06
N LEU A 273 20.18 14.27 5.88
CA LEU A 273 21.05 13.83 6.96
C LEU A 273 21.81 15.01 7.56
N THR A 274 22.35 14.82 8.76
CA THR A 274 23.19 15.82 9.46
C THR A 274 24.68 15.56 9.25
N ASP A 275 25.45 16.64 9.07
CA ASP A 275 26.92 16.64 9.03
C ASP A 275 27.50 16.99 10.41
N TYR A 276 28.53 16.27 10.86
CA TYR A 276 29.32 16.68 12.03
C TYR A 276 30.22 17.90 11.73
N ILE A 277 30.54 18.17 10.46
CA ILE A 277 31.53 19.20 10.09
C ILE A 277 30.94 20.63 10.14
N ASN A 278 29.61 20.77 10.01
CA ASN A 278 28.93 22.07 9.97
C ASN A 278 28.25 22.49 11.30
N THR A 279 28.44 21.75 12.39
CA THR A 279 27.89 22.15 13.71
C THR A 279 28.56 23.41 14.26
N ASN A 280 29.77 23.75 13.81
CA ASN A 280 30.46 24.98 14.22
C ASN A 280 29.97 26.25 13.50
N GLU A 281 29.23 26.14 12.38
CA GLU A 281 28.69 27.31 11.67
C GLU A 281 27.25 27.68 12.08
N GLN A 282 26.57 26.87 12.90
CA GLN A 282 25.24 27.21 13.41
C GLN A 282 25.23 27.99 14.73
N ASN A 283 26.38 28.24 15.36
CA ASN A 283 26.48 29.09 16.55
C ASN A 283 26.64 30.60 16.24
N THR A 284 26.54 31.02 14.97
CA THR A 284 26.67 32.44 14.56
C THR A 284 25.51 32.95 13.72
N LYS A 285 24.26 32.66 14.13
CA LYS A 285 23.10 33.45 13.70
C LYS A 285 22.23 33.88 14.90
N ASN A 286 22.62 35.02 15.45
CA ASN A 286 21.81 36.06 16.07
C ASN A 286 20.67 35.67 17.04
N THR A 287 20.96 35.93 18.30
CA THR A 287 20.07 36.49 19.32
C THR A 287 18.91 37.34 18.77
N HIS A 288 17.70 36.77 18.82
CA HIS A 288 16.53 37.39 19.43
C HIS A 288 15.75 36.26 20.13
N ASN A 289 15.43 36.42 21.42
CA ASN A 289 14.56 35.52 22.20
C ASN A 289 13.12 35.58 21.68
N SER A 290 12.89 35.13 20.45
CA SER A 290 11.59 34.72 19.95
C SER A 290 11.49 33.21 20.22
N LEU A 291 10.65 32.83 21.18
CA LEU A 291 10.28 31.42 21.34
C LEU A 291 9.75 30.94 19.99
N SER A 292 10.42 29.94 19.39
CA SER A 292 9.95 29.33 18.14
C SER A 292 8.50 28.90 18.32
N LEU A 293 7.65 29.12 17.30
CA LEU A 293 6.26 28.62 17.29
C LEU A 293 6.19 27.14 17.64
N PHE A 294 7.22 26.37 17.26
CA PHE A 294 7.37 24.97 17.62
C PHE A 294 7.53 24.77 19.15
N THR A 295 8.36 25.58 19.80
CA THR A 295 8.53 25.57 21.27
C THR A 295 7.22 25.94 21.97
N VAL A 296 6.47 26.93 21.44
CA VAL A 296 5.14 27.27 21.98
C VAL A 296 4.17 26.09 21.84
N PHE A 297 4.17 25.43 20.68
CA PHE A 297 3.33 24.25 20.43
C PHE A 297 3.65 23.07 21.35
N THR A 298 4.93 22.84 21.68
CA THR A 298 5.31 21.76 22.62
C THR A 298 4.86 22.05 24.05
N TYR A 299 4.89 23.31 24.50
CA TYR A 299 4.39 23.68 25.84
C TYR A 299 2.86 23.74 25.91
N PHE A 300 2.19 24.08 24.81
CA PHE A 300 0.74 24.18 24.73
C PHE A 300 0.18 23.38 23.54
N PRO A 301 0.03 22.04 23.67
CA PRO A 301 -0.46 21.18 22.58
C PRO A 301 -1.82 21.59 22.00
N TRP A 302 -2.69 22.22 22.80
CA TRP A 302 -3.98 22.74 22.35
C TRP A 302 -3.85 23.85 21.30
N VAL A 303 -2.77 24.64 21.34
CA VAL A 303 -2.47 25.68 20.35
C VAL A 303 -2.07 25.03 19.02
N PHE A 304 -1.27 23.95 19.06
CA PHE A 304 -0.94 23.18 17.86
C PHE A 304 -2.17 22.51 17.25
N ASN A 305 -3.05 21.97 18.10
CA ASN A 305 -4.32 21.42 17.64
C ASN A 305 -5.17 22.48 16.95
N SER A 306 -5.22 23.69 17.51
CA SER A 306 -5.90 24.84 16.90
C SER A 306 -5.30 25.20 15.53
N PHE A 307 -3.96 25.27 15.42
CA PHE A 307 -3.28 25.46 14.14
C PHE A 307 -3.64 24.38 13.11
N ARG A 308 -3.66 23.11 13.53
CA ARG A 308 -4.06 22.00 12.65
C ARG A 308 -5.53 22.09 12.25
N THR A 309 -6.43 22.50 13.16
CA THR A 309 -7.84 22.72 12.81
C THR A 309 -7.96 23.84 11.77
N TRP A 310 -7.21 24.94 11.93
CA TRP A 310 -7.18 26.02 10.93
C TRP A 310 -6.74 25.55 9.54
N ASP A 311 -5.70 24.70 9.47
CA ASP A 311 -5.24 24.09 8.22
C ASP A 311 -6.33 23.20 7.58
N ARG A 312 -7.01 22.35 8.39
CA ARG A 312 -8.06 21.45 7.92
C ARG A 312 -9.34 22.15 7.45
N LEU A 313 -9.53 23.44 7.75
CA LEU A 313 -10.68 24.22 7.23
C LEU A 313 -10.69 24.35 5.69
N GLU A 314 -9.57 24.08 5.02
CA GLU A 314 -9.51 23.99 3.55
C GLU A 314 -9.79 22.57 3.03
N GLY A 315 -10.09 21.62 3.92
CA GLY A 315 -10.50 20.25 3.58
C GLY A 315 -9.46 19.53 2.73
N LEU A 316 -9.89 19.03 1.58
CA LEU A 316 -9.05 18.29 0.62
C LEU A 316 -7.95 19.15 -0.02
N ASP A 317 -8.07 20.48 0.03
CA ASP A 317 -7.08 21.43 -0.49
C ASP A 317 -6.21 22.05 0.61
N SER A 318 -6.33 21.57 1.85
CA SER A 318 -5.48 21.99 2.96
C SER A 318 -4.00 21.85 2.64
N ALA A 319 -3.19 22.79 3.15
CA ALA A 319 -1.75 22.79 2.93
C ALA A 319 -1.10 21.49 3.42
N SER A 320 -1.65 20.85 4.47
CA SER A 320 -1.19 19.53 4.94
C SER A 320 -1.44 18.36 4.00
N VAL A 321 -2.46 18.43 3.16
CA VAL A 321 -2.72 17.44 2.10
C VAL A 321 -1.86 17.75 0.89
N VAL A 322 -1.86 19.01 0.44
CA VAL A 322 -1.18 19.41 -0.80
C VAL A 322 0.35 19.27 -0.69
N ARG A 323 0.95 19.49 0.48
CA ARG A 323 2.41 19.31 0.67
C ARG A 323 2.87 17.86 0.57
N GLN A 324 1.99 16.90 0.88
CA GLN A 324 2.27 15.47 0.80
C GLN A 324 2.15 14.95 -0.63
N LEU A 325 1.35 15.62 -1.45
CA LEU A 325 1.08 15.26 -2.83
C LEU A 325 1.85 16.18 -3.79
N SER A 326 1.77 15.92 -5.10
CA SER A 326 2.32 16.83 -6.11
C SER A 326 1.44 18.10 -6.22
N LYS A 327 1.93 19.19 -6.84
CA LYS A 327 1.06 20.36 -7.11
C LYS A 327 0.10 20.13 -8.28
N THR A 328 0.33 19.10 -9.08
CA THR A 328 -0.34 18.83 -10.36
C THR A 328 -0.73 17.36 -10.45
N ASN A 329 -1.94 17.07 -10.95
CA ASN A 329 -2.45 15.72 -11.22
C ASN A 329 -2.70 14.84 -9.98
N ASN A 330 -3.35 15.39 -8.95
CA ASN A 330 -3.86 14.56 -7.84
C ASN A 330 -5.34 14.26 -8.03
N SER A 331 -5.67 12.97 -7.96
CA SER A 331 -7.06 12.55 -7.83
C SER A 331 -7.66 13.06 -6.51
N ILE A 332 -8.96 13.30 -6.52
CA ILE A 332 -9.73 13.57 -5.29
C ILE A 332 -9.56 12.44 -4.27
N TYR A 333 -9.35 11.21 -4.74
CA TYR A 333 -9.06 10.05 -3.91
C TYR A 333 -7.74 10.20 -3.15
N ASN A 334 -6.65 10.60 -3.81
CA ASN A 334 -5.36 10.79 -3.15
C ASN A 334 -5.46 11.87 -2.07
N LYS A 335 -6.13 12.98 -2.39
CA LYS A 335 -6.41 14.05 -1.40
C LYS A 335 -7.22 13.53 -0.23
N LEU A 336 -8.30 12.78 -0.49
CA LEU A 336 -9.17 12.21 0.54
C LEU A 336 -8.44 11.22 1.44
N ARG A 337 -7.65 10.31 0.87
CA ARG A 337 -6.87 9.34 1.65
C ARG A 337 -5.84 10.04 2.54
N GLN A 338 -5.09 10.99 1.99
CA GLN A 338 -4.15 11.77 2.77
C GLN A 338 -4.85 12.59 3.87
N PHE A 339 -6.00 13.19 3.56
CA PHE A 339 -6.80 13.92 4.54
C PHE A 339 -7.32 13.02 5.66
N ARG A 340 -7.82 11.82 5.33
CA ARG A 340 -8.29 10.83 6.31
C ARG A 340 -7.15 10.39 7.24
N TRP A 341 -5.94 10.20 6.73
CA TRP A 341 -4.76 9.91 7.56
C TRP A 341 -4.38 11.11 8.43
N ASN A 342 -4.42 12.33 7.90
CA ASN A 342 -4.16 13.53 8.70
C ASN A 342 -5.14 13.66 9.88
N LEU A 343 -6.43 13.33 9.69
CA LEU A 343 -7.43 13.32 10.76
C LEU A 343 -7.18 12.27 11.84
N ASP A 344 -6.53 11.18 11.48
CA ASP A 344 -6.24 10.05 12.36
C ASP A 344 -5.05 10.31 13.30
N VAL A 345 -4.27 11.34 12.99
CA VAL A 345 -3.00 11.64 13.67
C VAL A 345 -3.23 12.51 14.89
N ASN A 346 -2.86 12.01 16.06
CA ASN A 346 -2.93 12.75 17.33
C ASN A 346 -1.85 13.85 17.40
N SER A 347 -2.27 15.08 17.75
CA SER A 347 -1.40 16.26 17.80
C SER A 347 -0.32 16.19 18.89
N ASP A 348 -0.63 15.64 20.07
CA ASP A 348 0.32 15.48 21.18
C ASP A 348 1.42 14.48 20.83
N ILE A 349 1.05 13.34 20.22
CA ILE A 349 2.00 12.36 19.71
C ILE A 349 2.93 13.00 18.66
N VAL A 350 2.39 13.75 17.69
CA VAL A 350 3.23 14.42 16.69
C VAL A 350 4.25 15.36 17.32
N LEU A 351 3.85 16.13 18.34
CA LEU A 351 4.75 17.04 19.04
C LEU A 351 5.84 16.28 19.80
N LYS A 352 5.50 15.17 20.45
CA LYS A 352 6.46 14.29 21.13
C LYS A 352 7.53 13.76 20.18
N TYR A 353 7.12 13.17 19.06
CA TYR A 353 8.06 12.70 18.03
C TYR A 353 8.87 13.84 17.42
N ALA A 354 8.24 14.97 17.07
CA ALA A 354 8.92 16.08 16.44
C ALA A 354 9.96 16.73 17.37
N SER A 355 9.64 16.83 18.66
CA SER A 355 10.55 17.36 19.69
C SER A 355 11.73 16.42 19.93
N GLY A 356 11.48 15.11 19.95
CA GLY A 356 12.49 14.07 20.07
C GLY A 356 13.15 13.66 18.74
N PHE A 357 12.87 14.34 17.63
CA PHE A 357 13.36 13.92 16.32
C PHE A 357 14.85 14.25 16.16
N GLN A 358 15.67 13.20 16.02
CA GLN A 358 17.09 13.30 15.78
C GLN A 358 17.42 12.66 14.44
N ARG A 359 17.86 13.48 13.48
CA ARG A 359 18.26 13.01 12.16
C ARG A 359 19.47 12.08 12.27
N ALA A 360 19.42 10.99 11.52
CA ALA A 360 20.61 10.19 11.23
C ALA A 360 21.69 11.06 10.55
N THR A 361 22.94 10.78 10.90
CA THR A 361 24.11 11.44 10.33
C THR A 361 24.61 10.67 9.10
N TYR A 362 25.45 11.32 8.29
CA TYR A 362 26.18 10.62 7.24
C TYR A 362 27.10 9.51 7.78
N SER A 363 27.65 9.68 9.00
CA SER A 363 28.41 8.63 9.69
C SER A 363 27.54 7.44 10.08
N ASP A 364 26.30 7.68 10.52
CA ASP A 364 25.33 6.61 10.79
C ASP A 364 25.03 5.82 9.51
N LEU A 365 24.85 6.51 8.39
CA LEU A 365 24.60 5.88 7.09
C LEU A 365 25.78 5.01 6.63
N ILE A 366 27.01 5.51 6.71
CA ILE A 366 28.21 4.72 6.37
C ILE A 366 28.30 3.50 7.28
N SER A 367 28.14 3.69 8.60
CA SER A 367 28.22 2.61 9.58
C SER A 367 27.14 1.55 9.37
N ALA A 368 25.95 1.95 8.93
CA ALA A 368 24.86 1.03 8.61
C ALA A 368 25.20 0.21 7.36
N ILE A 369 25.69 0.85 6.29
CA ILE A 369 25.96 0.20 5.00
C ILE A 369 27.18 -0.72 5.08
N SER A 370 28.25 -0.31 5.77
CA SER A 370 29.46 -1.14 5.89
C SER A 370 29.17 -2.50 6.54
N ARG A 371 28.18 -2.57 7.44
CA ARG A 371 27.76 -3.82 8.09
C ARG A 371 27.16 -4.87 7.17
N PHE A 372 26.75 -4.51 5.95
CA PHE A 372 26.14 -5.44 4.99
C PHE A 372 26.68 -5.38 3.56
N ASN A 373 27.47 -4.35 3.23
CA ASN A 373 28.15 -4.21 1.93
C ASN A 373 29.67 -4.41 1.98
N ASP A 374 30.30 -4.38 3.17
CA ASP A 374 31.72 -4.72 3.32
C ASP A 374 31.87 -6.17 3.81
N ASN A 375 31.31 -7.12 3.07
CA ASN A 375 31.62 -8.54 3.28
C ASN A 375 32.91 -8.90 2.54
N PRO A 376 34.02 -9.25 3.22
CA PRO A 376 35.28 -9.62 2.57
C PRO A 376 35.17 -10.87 1.70
N GLU A 377 34.18 -11.73 1.98
CA GLU A 377 33.95 -12.99 1.26
C GLU A 377 33.18 -12.77 -0.05
N ASP A 378 32.44 -11.66 -0.19
CA ASP A 378 31.65 -11.34 -1.37
C ASP A 378 32.41 -10.35 -2.26
N LYS A 379 33.05 -10.88 -3.32
CA LYS A 379 33.83 -10.08 -4.28
C LYS A 379 32.95 -9.21 -5.17
N GLN A 380 31.63 -9.44 -5.21
CA GLN A 380 30.70 -8.69 -6.04
C GLN A 380 30.13 -7.50 -5.27
N VAL A 381 30.18 -6.32 -5.88
CA VAL A 381 29.64 -5.10 -5.29
C VAL A 381 28.16 -5.00 -5.64
N TYR A 382 27.31 -5.06 -4.64
CA TYR A 382 25.87 -4.91 -4.80
C TYR A 382 25.41 -3.53 -4.36
N GLU A 383 24.59 -2.87 -5.18
CA GLU A 383 23.96 -1.59 -4.85
C GLU A 383 22.73 -1.81 -3.95
N LYS A 384 22.87 -2.52 -2.82
CA LYS A 384 21.74 -2.92 -1.94
C LYS A 384 21.10 -1.77 -1.15
N THR A 385 21.49 -0.54 -1.46
CA THR A 385 20.89 0.68 -0.92
C THR A 385 20.28 1.50 -2.05
N VAL A 386 19.01 1.90 -1.92
CA VAL A 386 18.37 2.81 -2.89
C VAL A 386 17.65 3.95 -2.20
N PHE A 387 17.82 5.14 -2.74
CA PHE A 387 17.09 6.34 -2.36
C PHE A 387 16.10 6.69 -3.46
N ILE A 388 14.81 6.81 -3.11
CA ILE A 388 13.75 7.16 -4.06
C ILE A 388 13.06 8.42 -3.59
N CYS A 389 12.93 9.44 -4.43
CA CYS A 389 12.26 10.70 -4.08
C CYS A 389 11.50 11.28 -5.27
N GLY A 390 10.38 11.93 -4.97
CA GLY A 390 9.58 12.64 -5.97
C GLY A 390 10.20 14.01 -6.28
N ASN A 391 10.25 14.38 -7.55
CA ASN A 391 10.82 15.67 -7.96
C ASN A 391 9.95 16.88 -7.53
N ASN A 392 8.69 16.64 -7.18
CA ASN A 392 7.72 17.62 -6.68
C ASN A 392 7.52 17.50 -5.16
N ASP A 393 8.39 16.76 -4.45
CA ASP A 393 8.34 16.63 -3.00
C ASP A 393 8.62 17.98 -2.32
N GLN A 394 7.61 18.49 -1.60
CA GLN A 394 7.67 19.79 -0.90
C GLN A 394 8.18 19.66 0.54
N MET A 395 8.34 18.43 1.03
CA MET A 395 8.77 18.13 2.39
C MET A 395 10.26 17.79 2.42
N THR A 396 10.74 17.01 1.45
CA THR A 396 12.13 16.59 1.34
C THR A 396 12.65 16.85 -0.08
N PRO A 397 13.61 17.77 -0.27
CA PRO A 397 14.10 18.10 -1.60
C PRO A 397 14.78 16.91 -2.29
N VAL A 398 14.47 16.68 -3.57
CA VAL A 398 15.09 15.61 -4.39
C VAL A 398 16.62 15.69 -4.45
N SER A 399 17.21 16.89 -4.30
CA SER A 399 18.67 17.03 -4.19
C SER A 399 19.30 16.20 -3.06
N THR A 400 18.51 15.86 -2.03
CA THR A 400 18.96 15.06 -0.89
C THR A 400 19.40 13.67 -1.32
N ILE A 401 18.64 13.00 -2.19
CA ILE A 401 18.96 11.63 -2.60
C ILE A 401 20.25 11.56 -3.42
N TYR A 402 20.49 12.57 -4.27
CA TYR A 402 21.72 12.69 -5.04
C TYR A 402 22.94 12.96 -4.16
N LYS A 403 22.81 13.85 -3.16
CA LYS A 403 23.88 14.12 -2.19
C LYS A 403 24.25 12.86 -1.40
N CYS A 404 23.27 12.07 -0.98
CA CYS A 404 23.53 10.82 -0.27
C CYS A 404 24.26 9.80 -1.16
N ASP A 405 23.82 9.63 -2.41
CA ASP A 405 24.43 8.69 -3.38
C ASP A 405 25.87 9.07 -3.74
N GLU A 406 26.11 10.37 -3.99
CA GLU A 406 27.45 10.91 -4.28
C GLU A 406 28.39 10.76 -3.08
N PHE A 407 27.89 11.08 -1.88
CA PHE A 407 28.65 10.93 -0.64
C PHE A 407 29.05 9.47 -0.39
N LEU A 408 28.12 8.52 -0.57
CA LEU A 408 28.41 7.10 -0.42
C LEU A 408 29.41 6.61 -1.46
N THR A 409 29.22 6.98 -2.73
CA THR A 409 30.13 6.59 -3.81
C THR A 409 31.55 7.10 -3.54
N SER A 410 31.67 8.35 -3.05
CA SER A 410 32.96 8.95 -2.68
C SER A 410 33.60 8.25 -1.48
N ASN A 411 32.83 7.95 -0.43
CA ASN A 411 33.34 7.33 0.79
C ASN A 411 33.81 5.88 0.57
N PHE A 412 33.05 5.09 -0.18
CA PHE A 412 33.39 3.68 -0.44
C PHE A 412 34.33 3.49 -1.64
N GLY A 413 34.62 4.54 -2.41
CA GLY A 413 35.42 4.48 -3.64
C GLY A 413 34.78 3.63 -4.75
N ARG A 414 33.51 3.26 -4.60
CA ARG A 414 32.73 2.39 -5.50
C ARG A 414 31.24 2.67 -5.32
N LYS A 415 30.43 2.33 -6.32
CA LYS A 415 28.98 2.51 -6.27
C LYS A 415 28.33 1.44 -5.38
N VAL A 416 27.81 1.87 -4.23
CA VAL A 416 27.13 1.00 -3.24
C VAL A 416 25.65 1.32 -3.08
N SER A 417 25.18 2.35 -3.78
CA SER A 417 23.81 2.83 -3.73
C SER A 417 23.32 3.33 -5.09
N ALA A 418 22.01 3.57 -5.19
CA ALA A 418 21.38 4.24 -6.31
C ALA A 418 20.44 5.36 -5.83
N ALA A 419 20.39 6.46 -6.58
CA ALA A 419 19.39 7.52 -6.45
C ALA A 419 18.39 7.48 -7.62
N ILE A 420 17.09 7.40 -7.31
CA ILE A 420 16.01 7.36 -8.29
C ILE A 420 15.04 8.51 -8.05
N GLU A 421 15.02 9.46 -8.99
CA GLU A 421 14.03 10.55 -9.02
C GLU A 421 12.76 10.10 -9.77
N VAL A 422 11.59 10.44 -9.22
CA VAL A 422 10.29 10.13 -9.81
C VAL A 422 9.56 11.42 -10.19
N LYS A 423 9.25 11.55 -11.49
CA LYS A 423 8.60 12.74 -12.05
C LYS A 423 7.12 12.86 -11.69
N GLY A 424 6.71 14.06 -11.30
CA GLY A 424 5.32 14.45 -11.02
C GLY A 424 4.78 13.90 -9.72
N VAL A 425 5.65 13.54 -8.77
CA VAL A 425 5.26 12.89 -7.51
C VAL A 425 5.74 13.72 -6.32
N GLY A 426 4.89 13.82 -5.30
CA GLY A 426 5.19 14.49 -4.03
C GLY A 426 5.85 13.56 -3.00
N HIS A 427 5.62 13.81 -1.72
CA HIS A 427 6.20 13.05 -0.61
C HIS A 427 5.57 11.66 -0.41
N SER A 428 4.26 11.54 -0.63
CA SER A 428 3.51 10.29 -0.54
C SER A 428 3.64 9.48 -1.84
N LEU A 429 4.85 8.95 -2.09
CA LEU A 429 5.21 8.22 -3.32
C LEU A 429 4.20 7.11 -3.68
N LEU A 430 3.95 6.21 -2.73
CA LEU A 430 3.10 5.03 -2.89
C LEU A 430 1.60 5.35 -2.95
N LEU A 431 1.19 6.56 -2.55
CA LEU A 431 -0.18 7.02 -2.76
C LEU A 431 -0.35 7.64 -4.16
N SER A 432 0.69 8.30 -4.67
CA SER A 432 0.59 9.05 -5.93
C SER A 432 0.72 8.16 -7.16
N LYS A 433 1.72 7.25 -7.19
CA LYS A 433 1.98 6.32 -8.30
C LYS A 433 2.28 4.90 -7.79
N PRO A 434 1.31 4.24 -7.12
CA PRO A 434 1.54 3.01 -6.37
C PRO A 434 2.26 1.91 -7.16
N GLU A 435 1.77 1.59 -8.36
CA GLU A 435 2.25 0.48 -9.18
C GLU A 435 3.64 0.77 -9.76
N PHE A 436 3.84 2.00 -10.24
CA PHE A 436 5.11 2.43 -10.81
C PHE A 436 6.24 2.42 -9.76
N ILE A 437 5.98 2.99 -8.57
CA ILE A 437 6.96 3.01 -7.48
C ILE A 437 7.25 1.59 -6.99
N SER A 438 6.22 0.76 -6.83
CA SER A 438 6.40 -0.62 -6.39
C SER A 438 7.20 -1.44 -7.40
N GLY A 439 6.96 -1.24 -8.70
CA GLY A 439 7.74 -1.85 -9.77
C GLY A 439 9.20 -1.40 -9.80
N ILE A 440 9.49 -0.12 -9.56
CA ILE A 440 10.87 0.39 -9.42
C ILE A 440 11.60 -0.33 -8.28
N ILE A 441 10.93 -0.45 -7.12
CA ILE A 441 11.52 -1.07 -5.93
C ILE A 441 11.78 -2.56 -6.18
N LEU A 442 10.80 -3.28 -6.74
CA LEU A 442 10.98 -4.69 -7.09
C LEU A 442 12.12 -4.87 -8.10
N ASN A 443 12.17 -4.06 -9.16
CA ASN A 443 13.25 -4.13 -10.15
C ASN A 443 14.62 -3.85 -9.53
N HIS A 444 14.71 -2.91 -8.57
CA HIS A 444 15.94 -2.67 -7.83
C HIS A 444 16.35 -3.92 -7.02
N ILE A 445 15.41 -4.53 -6.29
CA ILE A 445 15.66 -5.76 -5.54
C ILE A 445 16.16 -6.87 -6.49
N GLU A 446 15.45 -7.13 -7.60
CA GLU A 446 15.81 -8.19 -8.54
C GLU A 446 17.16 -7.97 -9.25
N SER A 447 17.51 -6.72 -9.55
CA SER A 447 18.72 -6.41 -10.32
C SER A 447 19.96 -6.12 -9.47
N LYS A 448 19.78 -5.66 -8.23
CA LYS A 448 20.87 -5.18 -7.38
C LYS A 448 21.11 -6.03 -6.14
N PHE A 449 20.23 -6.97 -5.79
CA PHE A 449 20.47 -7.91 -4.70
C PHE A 449 21.00 -9.25 -5.25
N PRO A 450 21.78 -10.00 -4.45
CA PRO A 450 22.22 -11.34 -4.81
C PRO A 450 21.04 -12.29 -5.11
N GLU A 451 21.13 -13.07 -6.19
CA GLU A 451 20.09 -14.02 -6.60
C GLU A 451 19.79 -15.09 -5.52
N ARG A 452 20.81 -15.48 -4.75
CA ARG A 452 20.70 -16.40 -3.59
C ARG A 452 19.74 -15.95 -2.50
N LEU A 453 19.33 -14.67 -2.47
CA LEU A 453 18.35 -14.18 -1.49
C LEU A 453 16.90 -14.51 -1.89
N HIS A 454 16.68 -14.98 -3.12
CA HIS A 454 15.40 -15.49 -3.58
C HIS A 454 14.22 -14.50 -3.46
N LEU A 455 14.50 -13.21 -3.63
CA LEU A 455 13.51 -12.12 -3.52
C LEU A 455 12.74 -11.85 -4.82
N SER A 456 12.79 -12.76 -5.79
CA SER A 456 12.10 -12.59 -7.09
C SER A 456 10.79 -13.37 -7.14
N PRO A 457 9.70 -12.74 -7.61
CA PRO A 457 8.46 -13.43 -7.97
C PRO A 457 8.66 -14.59 -8.94
N ALA A 458 9.60 -14.48 -9.88
CA ALA A 458 9.89 -15.53 -10.86
C ALA A 458 10.44 -16.79 -10.18
N TRP A 459 11.28 -16.64 -9.16
CA TRP A 459 11.78 -17.78 -8.37
C TRP A 459 10.64 -18.48 -7.62
N VAL A 460 9.76 -17.73 -6.95
CA VAL A 460 8.61 -18.30 -6.26
C VAL A 460 7.69 -19.06 -7.21
N LEU A 461 7.43 -18.52 -8.41
CA LEU A 461 6.65 -19.20 -9.45
C LEU A 461 7.32 -20.50 -9.92
N LYS A 462 8.65 -20.50 -10.08
CA LYS A 462 9.41 -21.69 -10.47
C LYS A 462 9.29 -22.80 -9.42
N ILE A 463 9.41 -22.48 -8.13
CA ILE A 463 9.26 -23.47 -7.05
C ILE A 463 7.83 -24.00 -6.99
N LYS A 464 6.84 -23.09 -7.04
CA LYS A 464 5.42 -23.40 -7.13
C LYS A 464 5.14 -24.43 -8.24
N ALA A 465 5.58 -24.14 -9.47
CA ALA A 465 5.40 -25.02 -10.62
C ALA A 465 6.03 -26.41 -10.42
N LYS A 466 7.21 -26.49 -9.79
CA LYS A 466 7.84 -27.77 -9.45
C LYS A 466 7.02 -28.56 -8.42
N VAL A 467 6.65 -27.95 -7.29
CA VAL A 467 5.91 -28.61 -6.18
C VAL A 467 4.61 -29.24 -6.67
N SER A 468 3.89 -28.55 -7.55
CA SER A 468 2.57 -29.00 -8.03
C SER A 468 2.60 -29.81 -9.31
N GLY A 469 3.78 -30.12 -9.87
CA GLY A 469 3.93 -30.82 -11.14
C GLY A 469 3.20 -30.10 -12.28
N ASP A 470 3.72 -28.96 -12.75
CA ASP A 470 3.13 -28.12 -13.82
C ASP A 470 1.65 -27.72 -13.65
N LYS A 471 0.98 -28.08 -12.54
CA LYS A 471 -0.39 -27.67 -12.19
C LYS A 471 -0.51 -26.26 -11.61
N TRP A 472 0.58 -25.49 -11.55
CA TRP A 472 0.43 -24.03 -11.48
C TRP A 472 -0.13 -23.45 -12.78
N GLY A 473 0.00 -24.21 -13.87
CA GLY A 473 -1.11 -24.35 -14.78
C GLY A 473 -2.31 -25.02 -14.09
N LEU A 474 -3.10 -24.24 -13.37
CA LEU A 474 -4.56 -24.43 -13.16
C LEU A 474 -5.02 -25.19 -11.92
N LYS A 475 -5.80 -24.43 -11.13
CA LYS A 475 -7.09 -24.94 -10.69
C LYS A 475 -7.93 -25.26 -11.96
N ASN A 476 -8.04 -26.53 -12.30
CA ASN A 476 -8.82 -27.07 -13.42
C ASN A 476 -8.52 -26.49 -14.82
N GLU A 477 -7.50 -27.04 -15.51
CA GLU A 477 -7.22 -26.79 -16.95
C GLU A 477 -8.49 -26.84 -17.78
N GLN A 478 -9.20 -27.95 -17.64
CA GLN A 478 -10.41 -28.22 -18.38
C GLN A 478 -11.47 -27.14 -18.15
N LYS A 479 -11.62 -26.68 -16.90
CA LYS A 479 -12.57 -25.62 -16.56
C LYS A 479 -12.15 -24.29 -17.16
N TRP A 480 -10.87 -23.92 -17.08
CA TRP A 480 -10.36 -22.69 -17.65
C TRP A 480 -10.42 -22.68 -19.18
N SER A 481 -10.10 -23.80 -19.84
CA SER A 481 -10.13 -23.93 -21.31
C SER A 481 -11.55 -23.81 -21.85
N ASN A 482 -12.54 -24.31 -21.12
CA ASN A 482 -13.96 -24.20 -21.47
C ASN A 482 -14.57 -22.82 -21.18
N ILE A 483 -13.86 -21.91 -20.51
CA ILE A 483 -14.34 -20.56 -20.21
C ILE A 483 -14.03 -19.63 -21.38
N GLN A 484 -15.01 -18.80 -21.74
CA GLN A 484 -14.86 -17.69 -22.70
C GLN A 484 -13.61 -16.85 -22.37
N SER A 485 -12.69 -16.77 -23.33
CA SER A 485 -11.40 -16.08 -23.19
C SER A 485 -11.57 -14.60 -22.85
N VAL A 486 -12.21 -13.84 -23.74
CA VAL A 486 -12.48 -12.41 -23.62
C VAL A 486 -13.97 -12.17 -23.77
N SER A 487 -14.55 -11.30 -22.95
CA SER A 487 -15.96 -10.91 -23.07
C SER A 487 -16.22 -10.23 -24.42
N TYR A 488 -17.47 -10.25 -24.87
CA TYR A 488 -17.90 -9.31 -25.90
C TYR A 488 -17.89 -7.87 -25.35
N ASN A 489 -18.18 -6.88 -26.21
CA ASN A 489 -18.42 -5.53 -25.73
C ASN A 489 -19.55 -5.54 -24.71
N ILE A 490 -19.30 -4.93 -23.56
CA ILE A 490 -20.34 -4.70 -22.56
C ILE A 490 -21.14 -3.50 -23.03
N THR A 491 -22.43 -3.70 -23.27
CA THR A 491 -23.29 -2.65 -23.86
C THR A 491 -24.60 -2.49 -23.11
N ARG A 492 -25.14 -1.28 -23.12
CA ARG A 492 -26.54 -1.00 -22.75
C ARG A 492 -27.28 -0.32 -23.90
N ASN A 493 -28.57 -0.02 -23.71
CA ASN A 493 -29.37 0.72 -24.69
C ASN A 493 -29.35 0.13 -26.11
N ARG A 494 -29.46 -1.21 -26.21
CA ARG A 494 -29.41 -1.98 -27.47
C ARG A 494 -28.12 -1.77 -28.27
N GLY A 495 -26.97 -1.64 -27.59
CA GLY A 495 -25.67 -1.54 -28.23
C GLY A 495 -25.24 -0.12 -28.63
N LYS A 496 -26.01 0.92 -28.23
CA LYS A 496 -25.63 2.32 -28.44
C LYS A 496 -24.46 2.74 -27.58
N ASP A 497 -24.48 2.34 -26.31
CA ASP A 497 -23.42 2.66 -25.35
C ASP A 497 -22.52 1.44 -25.20
N ILE A 498 -21.24 1.62 -25.48
CA ILE A 498 -20.22 0.57 -25.37
C ILE A 498 -19.24 0.96 -24.27
N ALA A 499 -19.07 0.09 -23.28
CA ALA A 499 -18.08 0.31 -22.24
C ALA A 499 -16.65 0.10 -22.78
N PRO A 500 -15.65 0.87 -22.30
CA PRO A 500 -14.25 0.71 -22.69
C PRO A 500 -13.58 -0.50 -22.00
N LEU A 501 -14.33 -1.31 -21.25
CA LEU A 501 -13.81 -2.42 -20.45
C LEU A 501 -14.28 -3.77 -21.00
N LEU A 502 -13.38 -4.75 -20.97
CA LEU A 502 -13.67 -6.16 -21.27
C LEU A 502 -13.30 -7.03 -20.08
N GLY A 503 -14.08 -8.09 -19.83
CA GLY A 503 -13.72 -9.12 -18.85
C GLY A 503 -13.03 -10.30 -19.52
N MET A 504 -11.80 -10.63 -19.13
CA MET A 504 -11.09 -11.80 -19.66
C MET A 504 -10.65 -12.78 -18.57
N LYS A 505 -10.41 -14.03 -18.96
CA LYS A 505 -9.68 -14.99 -18.11
C LYS A 505 -8.17 -14.69 -18.20
N THR A 506 -7.40 -15.08 -17.19
CA THR A 506 -5.94 -14.93 -17.23
C THR A 506 -5.37 -15.60 -18.47
N LEU A 507 -4.38 -14.98 -19.13
CA LEU A 507 -3.64 -15.58 -20.25
C LEU A 507 -2.63 -16.62 -19.76
N ARG A 508 -1.98 -17.31 -20.70
CA ARG A 508 -0.89 -18.25 -20.49
C ARG A 508 0.16 -18.09 -21.57
N GLU A 509 1.45 -18.15 -21.22
CA GLU A 509 2.52 -17.89 -22.20
C GLU A 509 2.47 -18.80 -23.43
N SER A 510 2.29 -20.11 -23.21
CA SER A 510 2.40 -21.14 -24.26
C SER A 510 1.05 -21.71 -24.71
N ASP A 511 -0.07 -21.08 -24.33
CA ASP A 511 -1.40 -21.62 -24.68
C ASP A 511 -1.77 -21.35 -26.15
N PRO A 512 -2.28 -22.36 -26.88
CA PRO A 512 -2.57 -22.24 -28.30
C PRO A 512 -3.86 -21.46 -28.63
N ILE A 513 -4.62 -21.01 -27.63
CA ILE A 513 -5.91 -20.33 -27.81
C ILE A 513 -5.92 -18.95 -27.14
N HIS A 514 -5.34 -18.81 -25.94
CA HIS A 514 -5.39 -17.60 -25.12
C HIS A 514 -4.01 -17.30 -24.48
N SER A 515 -3.06 -16.96 -25.35
CA SER A 515 -1.72 -16.47 -25.01
C SER A 515 -1.52 -15.02 -25.45
N PRO A 516 -0.48 -14.31 -24.93
CA PRO A 516 -0.20 -12.92 -25.29
C PRO A 516 -0.16 -12.68 -26.81
N SER A 517 0.56 -13.55 -27.53
CA SER A 517 0.72 -13.45 -28.99
C SER A 517 -0.61 -13.61 -29.75
N ILE A 518 -1.48 -14.51 -29.29
CA ILE A 518 -2.79 -14.76 -29.92
C ILE A 518 -3.75 -13.62 -29.62
N LEU A 519 -3.79 -13.14 -28.37
CA LEU A 519 -4.63 -12.02 -27.98
C LEU A 519 -4.23 -10.76 -28.75
N GLU A 520 -2.93 -10.46 -28.88
CA GLU A 520 -2.48 -9.28 -29.63
C GLU A 520 -2.80 -9.40 -31.12
N LYS A 521 -2.62 -10.58 -31.73
CA LYS A 521 -3.04 -10.86 -33.11
C LYS A 521 -4.55 -10.73 -33.31
N GLN A 522 -5.35 -11.08 -32.31
CA GLN A 522 -6.81 -10.93 -32.38
C GLN A 522 -7.19 -9.45 -32.60
N PHE A 523 -6.52 -8.50 -31.95
CA PHE A 523 -6.83 -7.06 -32.08
C PHE A 523 -6.03 -6.33 -33.17
N TYR A 524 -4.84 -6.80 -33.52
CA TYR A 524 -3.91 -6.08 -34.40
C TYR A 524 -3.38 -6.87 -35.61
N GLY A 525 -3.83 -8.11 -35.83
CA GLY A 525 -3.43 -8.95 -36.96
C GLY A 525 -4.26 -8.74 -38.23
N ASP A 526 -3.74 -9.23 -39.37
CA ASP A 526 -4.30 -8.99 -40.71
C ASP A 526 -5.71 -9.58 -40.95
N ASN A 527 -6.13 -10.54 -40.12
CA ASN A 527 -7.46 -11.15 -40.12
C ASN A 527 -8.22 -10.83 -38.81
N SER A 528 -8.29 -9.56 -38.41
CA SER A 528 -9.07 -9.13 -37.23
C SER A 528 -10.57 -9.30 -37.47
N SER A 529 -11.07 -10.54 -37.48
CA SER A 529 -12.50 -10.86 -37.50
C SER A 529 -13.09 -10.64 -36.11
N ASN A 530 -13.05 -9.39 -35.62
CA ASN A 530 -13.45 -9.13 -34.25
C ASN A 530 -14.95 -8.87 -34.15
N GLN A 531 -15.63 -9.81 -33.48
CA GLN A 531 -16.95 -9.56 -32.88
C GLN A 531 -16.90 -8.44 -31.82
N ILE A 532 -15.70 -8.01 -31.40
CA ILE A 532 -15.43 -6.93 -30.45
C ILE A 532 -15.09 -5.64 -31.20
N LYS A 533 -15.87 -4.58 -30.98
CA LYS A 533 -15.65 -3.24 -31.51
C LYS A 533 -14.67 -2.47 -30.63
N GLY A 534 -13.50 -2.13 -31.18
CA GLY A 534 -12.47 -1.29 -30.54
C GLY A 534 -11.08 -1.93 -30.55
N ASN A 535 -10.09 -1.20 -30.04
CA ASN A 535 -8.68 -1.63 -30.03
C ASN A 535 -8.23 -1.87 -28.59
N LEU A 536 -7.75 -3.09 -28.28
CA LEU A 536 -7.24 -3.42 -26.95
C LEU A 536 -5.89 -2.75 -26.72
N ILE A 537 -5.83 -1.75 -25.84
CA ILE A 537 -4.61 -0.98 -25.56
C ILE A 537 -3.91 -1.40 -24.28
N ALA A 538 -4.65 -2.01 -23.35
CA ALA A 538 -4.12 -2.37 -22.05
C ALA A 538 -4.80 -3.57 -21.42
N ILE A 539 -4.07 -4.23 -20.53
CA ILE A 539 -4.55 -5.29 -19.64
C ILE A 539 -4.37 -4.83 -18.19
N ILE A 540 -5.44 -4.87 -17.42
CA ILE A 540 -5.41 -4.71 -15.96
C ILE A 540 -5.56 -6.09 -15.31
N ASP A 541 -4.47 -6.58 -14.73
CA ASP A 541 -4.46 -7.77 -13.90
C ASP A 541 -4.83 -7.41 -12.46
N ILE A 542 -6.01 -7.86 -12.03
CA ILE A 542 -6.52 -7.67 -10.67
C ILE A 542 -6.28 -8.87 -9.76
N SER A 543 -5.63 -9.92 -10.25
CA SER A 543 -5.25 -11.08 -9.42
C SER A 543 -4.23 -10.68 -8.35
N ALA A 544 -4.15 -11.45 -7.27
CA ALA A 544 -3.11 -11.25 -6.25
C ALA A 544 -1.76 -11.78 -6.76
N ASP A 545 -1.79 -12.97 -7.36
CA ASP A 545 -0.61 -13.68 -7.87
C ASP A 545 -0.04 -13.02 -9.13
N ILE A 546 1.22 -13.30 -9.45
CA ILE A 546 1.83 -12.88 -10.73
C ILE A 546 1.13 -13.61 -11.89
N PRO A 547 0.93 -12.95 -13.05
CA PRO A 547 0.34 -13.61 -14.22
C PRO A 547 1.20 -14.80 -14.67
N PRO A 548 0.59 -15.91 -15.13
CA PRO A 548 1.30 -17.06 -15.71
C PRO A 548 1.71 -16.80 -17.18
N TYR A 549 1.96 -15.54 -17.52
CA TYR A 549 2.40 -15.05 -18.81
C TYR A 549 3.31 -13.85 -18.58
N SER A 550 4.24 -13.61 -19.49
CA SER A 550 5.16 -12.48 -19.45
C SER A 550 4.49 -11.24 -20.03
N PRO A 551 4.35 -10.15 -19.26
CA PRO A 551 3.90 -8.86 -19.78
C PRO A 551 4.76 -8.31 -20.92
N LYS A 552 6.04 -8.71 -20.98
CA LYS A 552 6.99 -8.28 -22.02
C LYS A 552 6.70 -8.91 -23.39
N SER A 553 5.82 -9.90 -23.45
CA SER A 553 5.45 -10.59 -24.69
C SER A 553 4.46 -9.80 -25.55
N PHE A 554 3.97 -8.66 -25.05
CA PHE A 554 3.15 -7.72 -25.82
C PHE A 554 3.98 -6.58 -26.41
N GLU A 555 3.69 -6.21 -27.65
CA GLU A 555 4.33 -5.06 -28.32
C GLU A 555 3.46 -3.80 -28.24
N LYS A 556 2.14 -3.94 -28.37
CA LYS A 556 1.17 -2.84 -28.45
C LYS A 556 0.30 -2.74 -27.20
N ILE A 557 0.03 -3.87 -26.54
CA ILE A 557 -0.81 -3.93 -25.35
C ILE A 557 0.03 -3.70 -24.09
N LYS A 558 -0.31 -2.68 -23.29
CA LYS A 558 0.39 -2.41 -22.02
C LYS A 558 -0.21 -3.20 -20.86
N TYR A 559 0.64 -3.76 -20.01
CA TYR A 559 0.20 -4.47 -18.81
C TYR A 559 0.26 -3.58 -17.57
N TYR A 560 -0.79 -3.66 -16.75
CA TYR A 560 -0.90 -2.96 -15.48
C TYR A 560 -1.36 -3.94 -14.39
N LYS A 561 -0.70 -3.92 -13.24
CA LYS A 561 -1.08 -4.72 -12.07
C LYS A 561 -1.92 -3.86 -11.12
N CYS A 562 -3.13 -4.28 -10.82
CA CYS A 562 -4.02 -3.64 -9.85
C CYS A 562 -4.53 -4.70 -8.85
N ALA A 563 -3.60 -5.24 -8.06
CA ALA A 563 -3.86 -6.43 -7.24
C ALA A 563 -5.02 -6.26 -6.25
N THR A 564 -5.85 -7.29 -6.14
CA THR A 564 -6.92 -7.40 -5.15
C THR A 564 -6.78 -8.67 -4.32
N VAL A 565 -7.30 -8.65 -3.09
CA VAL A 565 -7.32 -9.82 -2.23
C VAL A 565 -8.16 -10.94 -2.86
N SER A 566 -7.62 -12.16 -2.89
CA SER A 566 -8.30 -13.31 -3.47
C SER A 566 -9.55 -13.68 -2.68
N LYS A 567 -10.61 -14.12 -3.37
CA LYS A 567 -11.94 -14.50 -2.84
C LYS A 567 -12.72 -13.41 -2.09
N VAL A 568 -12.12 -12.28 -1.75
CA VAL A 568 -12.77 -11.19 -1.01
C VAL A 568 -13.33 -10.14 -1.98
N VAL A 569 -14.44 -9.50 -1.61
CA VAL A 569 -15.01 -8.36 -2.32
C VAL A 569 -14.04 -7.17 -2.25
N PRO A 570 -13.61 -6.57 -3.38
CA PRO A 570 -12.79 -5.37 -3.36
C PRO A 570 -13.44 -4.24 -2.53
N ASP A 571 -12.65 -3.66 -1.62
CA ASP A 571 -13.06 -2.54 -0.78
C ASP A 571 -13.09 -1.22 -1.58
N GLN A 572 -13.61 -0.15 -0.97
CA GLN A 572 -13.71 1.15 -1.65
C GLN A 572 -12.35 1.69 -2.08
N SER A 573 -11.27 1.32 -1.38
CA SER A 573 -9.92 1.74 -1.73
C SER A 573 -9.47 1.08 -3.04
N ALA A 574 -9.66 -0.24 -3.16
CA ALA A 574 -9.33 -1.02 -4.34
C ALA A 574 -10.17 -0.60 -5.55
N ILE A 575 -11.46 -0.31 -5.37
CA ILE A 575 -12.34 0.18 -6.43
C ILE A 575 -11.86 1.52 -6.98
N ARG A 576 -11.54 2.46 -6.10
CA ARG A 576 -11.07 3.78 -6.54
C ARG A 576 -9.70 3.71 -7.22
N ARG A 577 -8.78 2.86 -6.73
CA ARG A 577 -7.50 2.60 -7.42
C ARG A 577 -7.74 2.04 -8.82
N PHE A 578 -8.63 1.06 -8.96
CA PHE A 578 -8.99 0.49 -10.25
C PHE A 578 -9.60 1.52 -11.20
N ILE A 579 -10.58 2.32 -10.74
CA ILE A 579 -11.21 3.38 -11.54
C ILE A 579 -10.19 4.43 -11.95
N GLN A 580 -9.32 4.87 -11.04
CA GLN A 580 -8.27 5.84 -11.34
C GLN A 580 -7.32 5.30 -12.41
N LEU A 581 -6.84 4.07 -12.25
CA LEU A 581 -5.96 3.41 -13.23
C LEU A 581 -6.62 3.32 -14.62
N VAL A 582 -7.90 2.94 -14.68
CA VAL A 582 -8.66 2.92 -15.95
C VAL A 582 -8.69 4.30 -16.58
N ASN A 583 -9.02 5.35 -15.81
CA ASN A 583 -9.08 6.71 -16.33
C ASN A 583 -7.72 7.23 -16.80
N ASP A 584 -6.64 6.95 -16.06
CA ASP A 584 -5.28 7.34 -16.43
C ASP A 584 -4.86 6.67 -17.75
N ILE A 585 -5.12 5.36 -17.90
CA ILE A 585 -4.82 4.63 -19.14
C ILE A 585 -5.60 5.21 -20.33
N LEU A 586 -6.89 5.52 -20.15
CA LEU A 586 -7.73 6.07 -21.21
C LEU A 586 -7.32 7.51 -21.58
N HIS A 587 -6.96 8.33 -20.60
CA HIS A 587 -6.56 9.73 -20.82
C HIS A 587 -5.18 9.86 -21.47
N GLU A 588 -4.24 8.97 -21.16
CA GLU A 588 -2.89 8.95 -21.74
C GLU A 588 -2.84 8.40 -23.18
N ASN A 589 -3.95 7.90 -23.71
CA ASN A 589 -4.00 7.19 -24.99
C ASN A 589 -4.77 7.98 -26.08
N THR A 590 -4.27 7.91 -27.31
CA THR A 590 -4.84 8.60 -28.49
C THR A 590 -5.49 7.64 -29.51
N VAL A 591 -5.51 6.34 -29.23
CA VAL A 591 -6.09 5.30 -30.09
C VAL A 591 -7.61 5.45 -30.13
N ALA A 592 -8.19 5.32 -31.34
CA ALA A 592 -9.64 5.36 -31.53
C ALA A 592 -10.32 4.13 -30.89
N ASN A 593 -11.39 4.35 -30.14
CA ASN A 593 -12.15 3.33 -29.40
C ASN A 593 -11.25 2.42 -28.54
N PRO A 594 -10.53 2.98 -27.55
CA PRO A 594 -9.61 2.23 -26.73
C PRO A 594 -10.37 1.27 -25.81
N LEU A 595 -9.88 0.03 -25.71
CA LEU A 595 -10.40 -1.01 -24.84
C LEU A 595 -9.34 -1.42 -23.83
N ILE A 596 -9.80 -1.76 -22.62
CA ILE A 596 -8.96 -2.29 -21.54
C ILE A 596 -9.55 -3.63 -21.09
N ALA A 597 -8.74 -4.68 -21.15
CA ALA A 597 -9.13 -5.99 -20.66
C ALA A 597 -8.78 -6.14 -19.18
N VAL A 598 -9.74 -6.58 -18.37
CA VAL A 598 -9.58 -6.77 -16.93
C VAL A 598 -9.69 -8.25 -16.63
N HIS A 599 -8.75 -8.79 -15.85
CA HIS A 599 -8.81 -10.18 -15.46
C HIS A 599 -8.37 -10.44 -14.02
N CYS A 600 -9.03 -11.42 -13.42
CA CYS A 600 -8.48 -12.17 -12.30
C CYS A 600 -8.03 -13.53 -12.84
N HIS A 601 -8.42 -14.63 -12.20
CA HIS A 601 -8.16 -15.97 -12.71
C HIS A 601 -9.14 -16.35 -13.84
N TYR A 602 -10.43 -16.48 -13.55
CA TYR A 602 -11.46 -16.86 -14.55
C TYR A 602 -12.18 -15.67 -15.19
N GLY A 603 -11.97 -14.46 -14.68
CA GLY A 603 -12.61 -13.26 -15.24
C GLY A 603 -14.09 -13.07 -14.89
N PHE A 604 -14.60 -13.68 -13.81
CA PHE A 604 -16.03 -13.59 -13.43
C PHE A 604 -16.28 -12.69 -12.21
N ASN A 605 -15.93 -13.13 -11.00
CA ASN A 605 -16.41 -12.49 -9.75
C ASN A 605 -15.77 -11.12 -9.49
N ARG A 606 -14.49 -11.09 -9.08
CA ARG A 606 -13.76 -9.83 -8.84
C ARG A 606 -13.68 -8.96 -10.10
N THR A 607 -13.52 -9.59 -11.27
CA THR A 607 -13.47 -8.91 -12.56
C THR A 607 -14.79 -8.23 -12.88
N GLY A 608 -15.90 -8.98 -12.85
CA GLY A 608 -17.23 -8.43 -13.06
C GLY A 608 -17.58 -7.38 -12.03
N PHE A 609 -17.24 -7.59 -10.76
CA PHE A 609 -17.47 -6.62 -9.70
C PHE A 609 -16.79 -5.28 -9.96
N LEU A 610 -15.48 -5.27 -10.25
CA LEU A 610 -14.75 -4.03 -10.52
C LEU A 610 -15.20 -3.36 -11.82
N ILE A 611 -15.47 -4.14 -12.87
CA ILE A 611 -16.05 -3.62 -14.10
C ILE A 611 -17.40 -2.97 -13.80
N CYS A 612 -18.32 -3.65 -13.11
CA CYS A 612 -19.62 -3.10 -12.74
C CYS A 612 -19.49 -1.83 -11.88
N CYS A 613 -18.55 -1.78 -10.92
CA CYS A 613 -18.29 -0.56 -10.17
C CYS A 613 -17.90 0.61 -11.09
N TYR A 614 -17.07 0.39 -12.12
CA TYR A 614 -16.72 1.43 -13.11
C TYR A 614 -17.93 1.83 -13.96
N LEU A 615 -18.72 0.87 -14.44
CA LEU A 615 -19.94 1.15 -15.22
C LEU A 615 -20.92 2.01 -14.43
N ILE A 616 -21.09 1.73 -13.13
CA ILE A 616 -21.99 2.46 -12.25
C ILE A 616 -21.40 3.83 -11.89
N GLU A 617 -20.19 3.88 -11.33
CA GLU A 617 -19.61 5.12 -10.78
C GLU A 617 -19.16 6.12 -11.86
N VAL A 618 -18.76 5.66 -13.05
CA VAL A 618 -18.19 6.51 -14.10
C VAL A 618 -19.12 6.69 -15.29
N LEU A 619 -19.79 5.61 -15.75
CA LEU A 619 -20.66 5.67 -16.92
C LEU A 619 -22.14 5.90 -16.56
N GLY A 620 -22.49 5.93 -15.27
CA GLY A 620 -23.85 6.17 -14.79
C GLY A 620 -24.82 5.04 -15.16
N TRP A 621 -24.36 3.79 -15.13
CA TRP A 621 -25.22 2.63 -15.31
C TRP A 621 -25.95 2.30 -14.01
N SER A 622 -27.18 1.79 -14.09
CA SER A 622 -27.82 1.20 -12.91
C SER A 622 -27.12 -0.11 -12.52
N VAL A 623 -27.33 -0.58 -11.29
CA VAL A 623 -26.75 -1.87 -10.84
C VAL A 623 -27.22 -3.01 -11.74
N GLU A 624 -28.51 -3.04 -12.06
CA GLU A 624 -29.12 -4.02 -12.97
C GLU A 624 -28.50 -3.94 -14.37
N GLU A 625 -28.36 -2.74 -14.96
CA GLU A 625 -27.74 -2.55 -16.27
C GLU A 625 -26.29 -3.03 -16.31
N ALA A 626 -25.51 -2.74 -15.26
CA ALA A 626 -24.11 -3.14 -15.17
C ALA A 626 -23.95 -4.65 -15.02
N VAL A 627 -24.72 -5.27 -14.12
CA VAL A 627 -24.67 -6.72 -13.87
C VAL A 627 -25.17 -7.50 -15.10
N GLU A 628 -26.30 -7.10 -15.69
CA GLU A 628 -26.85 -7.79 -16.87
C GLU A 628 -25.98 -7.54 -18.10
N GLY A 629 -25.48 -6.31 -18.30
CA GLY A 629 -24.54 -6.01 -19.37
C GLY A 629 -23.27 -6.85 -19.31
N PHE A 630 -22.68 -7.01 -18.12
CA PHE A 630 -21.51 -7.87 -17.94
C PHE A 630 -21.85 -9.36 -18.15
N LYS A 631 -23.01 -9.82 -17.67
CA LYS A 631 -23.48 -11.20 -17.83
C LYS A 631 -23.69 -11.55 -19.30
N ILE A 632 -24.34 -10.69 -20.08
CA ILE A 632 -24.55 -10.88 -21.52
C ILE A 632 -23.20 -10.94 -22.24
N ALA A 633 -22.28 -10.03 -21.92
CA ALA A 633 -20.96 -10.00 -22.53
C ALA A 633 -20.07 -11.20 -22.15
N LYS A 634 -20.25 -11.76 -20.94
CA LYS A 634 -19.46 -12.85 -20.40
C LYS A 634 -20.28 -13.81 -19.54
N GLN A 635 -20.98 -14.76 -20.16
CA GLN A 635 -21.84 -15.73 -19.46
C GLN A 635 -21.03 -16.63 -18.50
N PRO A 636 -21.53 -16.93 -17.28
CA PRO A 636 -22.84 -16.56 -16.71
C PRO A 636 -22.84 -15.23 -15.93
N GLY A 637 -21.85 -14.36 -16.11
CA GLY A 637 -21.65 -13.15 -15.31
C GLY A 637 -20.93 -13.40 -13.99
N ILE A 638 -21.19 -12.55 -13.00
CA ILE A 638 -20.70 -12.74 -11.62
C ILE A 638 -21.37 -13.99 -11.05
N LYS A 639 -20.57 -14.96 -10.57
CA LYS A 639 -21.04 -16.28 -10.13
C LYS A 639 -21.41 -16.33 -8.65
N HIS A 640 -20.65 -15.64 -7.81
CA HIS A 640 -20.87 -15.66 -6.37
C HIS A 640 -21.84 -14.54 -5.97
N PRO A 641 -22.99 -14.87 -5.33
CA PRO A 641 -24.02 -13.89 -4.99
C PRO A 641 -23.50 -12.72 -4.15
N HIS A 642 -22.62 -12.97 -3.18
CA HIS A 642 -22.10 -11.92 -2.30
C HIS A 642 -21.37 -10.78 -3.04
N PHE A 643 -20.84 -10.99 -4.25
CA PHE A 643 -20.31 -9.90 -5.08
C PHE A 643 -21.43 -9.06 -5.70
N ILE A 644 -22.52 -9.71 -6.12
CA ILE A 644 -23.71 -9.03 -6.65
C ILE A 644 -24.42 -8.28 -5.52
N ASP A 645 -24.61 -8.93 -4.37
CA ASP A 645 -25.20 -8.32 -3.17
C ASP A 645 -24.37 -7.11 -2.72
N ALA A 646 -23.05 -7.21 -2.76
CA ALA A 646 -22.18 -6.07 -2.45
C ALA A 646 -22.33 -4.90 -3.44
N LEU A 647 -22.68 -5.14 -4.71
CA LEU A 647 -23.02 -4.06 -5.66
C LEU A 647 -24.37 -3.44 -5.29
N TYR A 648 -25.38 -4.25 -4.99
CA TYR A 648 -26.71 -3.77 -4.60
C TYR A 648 -26.68 -3.02 -3.28
N VAL A 649 -26.08 -3.58 -2.23
CA VAL A 649 -25.85 -2.89 -0.94
C VAL A 649 -25.07 -1.60 -1.15
N ARG A 650 -24.11 -1.58 -2.09
CA ARG A 650 -23.30 -0.39 -2.36
C ARG A 650 -23.96 0.61 -3.28
N TYR A 651 -24.94 0.30 -4.12
CA TYR A 651 -25.39 1.23 -5.16
C TYR A 651 -26.91 1.30 -5.35
N GLU A 652 -27.64 0.25 -4.97
CA GLU A 652 -29.11 0.21 -4.99
C GLU A 652 -29.69 0.80 -3.70
N LYS A 653 -30.88 1.39 -3.82
CA LYS A 653 -31.50 2.22 -2.78
C LYS A 653 -32.68 1.51 -2.15
#